data_AF-A0A7Y5Q5A8-F1
#
_entry.id   AF-A0A7Y5Q5A8-F1
#
_cell.length_a   1.000
_cell.length_b   1.000
_cell.length_c   1.000
_cell.angle_alpha   90.00
_cell.angle_beta   90.00
_cell.angle_gamma   90.00
#
_symmetry.space_group_name_H-M   'P 1'
#
loop_
_entity.id
_entity.type
_entity.pdbx_description
1 polymer ?
#
loop_
_entity_poly.entity_id
_entity_poly.type
_entity_poly.pdbx_seq_one_letter_code
_entity_poly.pdbx_strand_id
1 'polypeptide(L)'
;MRLRGAQLPAARAAKGLPGKINYFIGNDPSRWRRGIPTYEEVTYPAVYPGIDLVYYGRQGQLEYDFRVAPKADPQRIALRFEGARKLRVDERGDLVITAAGGAVTFRRPVAYQQIAGGRRAVPTEYQVKGCEVAFALGAYDPARELVIDPVLDYTTFIGGSDAESGGSLARDGAGNLYLAGNTTSADFPSAANTRPGSVDGVVSKLTADGALLWSSYVGGSGFDSVVHVAAHGAGLVRVCGVTDSLDLPLAVNSNAGGYDGFVAALDGAGGITWSHYLGGSNYEETYRPELDPNGNTFVVGFTASDDFPGAAAAPAGGIAAFVVKLGPAGARLWTTLVDGGAQEVFYGLTLSPTGAIFAGGATASTDFPGAGGTAYQARQDGLVACLGPDGALRHTTYVGGHGNDRVWGLSAAPGGGAYCAGNTTSSDLAGTINGPIGDNDGFVTKVDAAGSIAWSTYVGGPQYDSVRSVTTDGDGNALLACYSDHPGFQGASNPHSGCAEDAVVAAVDPHGQQILAYHVGGAGRDFGEGVAVDDQHRVYLAGQTNSAESGLRGTYDLFLARVDLRPLVVDSSRDAGFGSLRYAIQYANRQPGSNSVHFRLPGAGPYTITPASPLPVISDPLFIDGNTQPGAAVNTAEVGTNAAPMIVLNGALAGGTGLKVNANSVLAGLVLQRWRTALELNAATDVSGCFIGTTAEGLTEAGNVEGIVVRGGDNQLIGQPAPSSRNVICGNGTAIRCAAGARDVGIYNNLIGLGADGARPLGNGVGVIFQSDGHWLGGPRLNEANVIAHNTQAAVYVAPGATGNRLQGNAIFDNGEGIVLSGDGNEAIPAPLLRLVTLGAGQH
;
A
#
# COMPACT_ATOMS: atom_id res chain seq x y z
N MET A 1 24.09 14.63 -12.68
CA MET A 1 23.78 14.23 -14.07
C MET A 1 24.27 15.32 -15.03
N ARG A 2 24.96 14.96 -16.12
CA ARG A 2 25.30 15.87 -17.23
C ARG A 2 24.63 15.36 -18.51
N LEU A 3 24.11 16.28 -19.32
CA LEU A 3 23.62 15.99 -20.66
C LEU A 3 24.77 16.08 -21.66
N ARG A 4 25.17 14.95 -22.25
CA ARG A 4 26.31 14.91 -23.18
C ARG A 4 25.92 15.56 -24.50
N GLY A 5 26.72 16.51 -24.97
CA GLY A 5 26.48 17.22 -26.23
C GLY A 5 25.37 18.27 -26.16
N ALA A 6 24.80 18.50 -24.97
CA ALA A 6 23.78 19.53 -24.77
C ALA A 6 24.40 20.93 -24.63
N GLN A 7 23.65 21.94 -25.05
CA GLN A 7 23.91 23.33 -24.70
C GLN A 7 22.96 23.70 -23.56
N LEU A 8 23.44 24.35 -22.50
CA LEU A 8 22.58 24.81 -21.41
C LEU A 8 22.41 26.33 -21.53
N PRO A 9 21.47 26.83 -22.35
CA PRO A 9 21.18 28.26 -22.40
C PRO A 9 20.49 28.72 -21.11
N ALA A 10 20.30 30.03 -20.98
CA ALA A 10 19.61 30.61 -19.83
C ALA A 10 18.21 29.99 -19.66
N ALA A 11 17.95 29.47 -18.46
CA ALA A 11 16.67 28.89 -18.11
C ALA A 11 15.55 29.96 -18.12
N ARG A 12 14.35 29.53 -18.50
CA ARG A 12 13.11 30.29 -18.40
C ARG A 12 12.30 29.72 -17.26
N ALA A 13 11.93 30.53 -16.28
CA ALA A 13 11.13 30.11 -15.15
C ALA A 13 9.65 30.49 -15.35
N ALA A 14 8.74 29.62 -14.94
CA ALA A 14 7.30 29.84 -14.96
C ALA A 14 6.71 29.66 -13.55
N LYS A 15 5.68 30.46 -13.23
CA LYS A 15 4.95 30.48 -11.94
C LYS A 15 5.86 30.59 -10.70
N GLY A 16 6.11 31.82 -10.25
CA GLY A 16 6.89 32.09 -9.04
C GLY A 16 6.19 31.58 -7.78
N LEU A 17 6.94 30.93 -6.90
CA LEU A 17 6.49 30.50 -5.57
C LEU A 17 6.83 31.58 -4.54
N PRO A 18 6.09 31.67 -3.41
CA PRO A 18 6.30 32.73 -2.42
C PRO A 18 7.61 32.61 -1.61
N GLY A 19 8.28 31.45 -1.67
CA GLY A 19 9.53 31.19 -0.95
C GLY A 19 10.77 31.80 -1.60
N LYS A 20 11.83 32.01 -0.80
CA LYS A 20 13.17 32.39 -1.28
C LYS A 20 14.23 31.53 -0.62
N ILE A 21 15.26 31.15 -1.39
CA ILE A 21 16.37 30.32 -0.91
C ILE A 21 17.63 31.19 -0.74
N ASN A 22 18.42 30.86 0.29
CA ASN A 22 19.75 31.41 0.51
C ASN A 22 20.76 30.27 0.55
N TYR A 23 21.88 30.39 -0.16
CA TYR A 23 23.02 29.48 -0.08
C TYR A 23 24.19 30.20 0.58
N PHE A 24 24.63 29.71 1.73
CA PHE A 24 25.80 30.21 2.44
C PHE A 24 26.94 29.20 2.27
N ILE A 25 27.73 29.36 1.19
CA ILE A 25 28.79 28.41 0.83
C ILE A 25 30.09 28.82 1.53
N GLY A 26 30.40 28.14 2.63
CA GLY A 26 31.60 28.39 3.43
C GLY A 26 31.56 29.73 4.18
N ASN A 27 32.70 30.08 4.76
CA ASN A 27 32.88 31.28 5.60
C ASN A 27 33.22 32.56 4.80
N ASP A 28 33.20 32.50 3.48
CA ASP A 28 33.40 33.66 2.59
C ASP A 28 32.05 34.25 2.16
N PRO A 29 31.66 35.45 2.66
CA PRO A 29 30.38 36.07 2.33
C PRO A 29 30.21 36.43 0.85
N SER A 30 31.31 36.50 0.08
CA SER A 30 31.24 36.74 -1.37
C SER A 30 30.69 35.52 -2.14
N ARG A 31 30.74 34.33 -1.52
CA ARG A 31 30.18 33.09 -2.07
C ARG A 31 28.73 32.86 -1.67
N TRP A 32 28.18 33.73 -0.82
CA TRP A 32 26.80 33.63 -0.38
C TRP A 32 25.85 34.12 -1.45
N ARG A 33 24.83 33.32 -1.78
CA ARG A 33 23.73 33.74 -2.65
C ARG A 33 22.48 33.91 -1.81
N ARG A 34 21.86 35.08 -1.87
CA ARG A 34 20.71 35.43 -1.03
C ARG A 34 19.49 35.79 -1.88
N GLY A 35 18.31 35.52 -1.34
CA GLY A 35 17.03 35.94 -1.91
C GLY A 35 16.69 35.29 -3.25
N ILE A 36 17.17 34.07 -3.50
CA ILE A 36 16.93 33.37 -4.77
C ILE A 36 15.44 33.02 -4.85
N PRO A 37 14.72 33.53 -5.87
CA PRO A 37 13.30 33.21 -6.07
C PRO A 37 13.10 31.74 -6.42
N THR A 38 12.02 31.14 -5.93
CA THR A 38 11.61 29.77 -6.28
C THR A 38 10.48 29.77 -7.30
N TYR A 39 10.36 28.71 -8.09
CA TYR A 39 9.41 28.58 -9.20
C TYR A 39 8.84 27.16 -9.26
N GLU A 40 7.59 27.02 -9.71
CA GLU A 40 6.92 25.72 -9.87
C GLU A 40 7.49 24.93 -11.05
N GLU A 41 7.92 25.63 -12.12
CA GLU A 41 8.50 25.04 -13.33
C GLU A 41 9.69 25.88 -13.84
N VAL A 42 10.77 25.22 -14.27
CA VAL A 42 11.95 25.82 -14.88
C VAL A 42 12.30 25.06 -16.17
N THR A 43 12.23 25.74 -17.32
CA THR A 43 12.58 25.20 -18.63
C THR A 43 13.96 25.65 -19.08
N TYR A 44 14.81 24.71 -19.46
CA TYR A 44 16.00 24.96 -20.27
C TYR A 44 15.64 24.70 -21.73
N PRO A 45 15.44 25.76 -22.56
CA PRO A 45 15.04 25.58 -23.94
C PRO A 45 16.21 25.06 -24.79
N ALA A 46 15.93 24.25 -25.81
CA ALA A 46 16.87 23.78 -26.81
C ALA A 46 18.17 23.19 -26.21
N VAL A 47 18.05 22.39 -25.14
CA VAL A 47 19.20 21.67 -24.58
C VAL A 47 19.86 20.76 -25.61
N TYR A 48 19.06 20.23 -26.52
CA TYR A 48 19.49 19.71 -27.81
C TYR A 48 18.70 20.42 -28.91
N PRO A 49 19.13 20.36 -30.19
CA PRO A 49 18.35 20.92 -31.29
C PRO A 49 16.91 20.37 -31.30
N GLY A 50 15.94 21.23 -30.98
CA GLY A 50 14.52 20.89 -30.91
C GLY A 50 14.09 20.11 -29.65
N ILE A 51 14.90 20.05 -28.59
CA ILE A 51 14.56 19.37 -27.33
C ILE A 51 14.76 20.32 -26.16
N ASP A 52 13.69 20.55 -25.40
CA ASP A 52 13.71 21.31 -24.15
C ASP A 52 13.84 20.35 -22.96
N LEU A 53 14.49 20.80 -21.88
CA LEU A 53 14.51 20.12 -20.58
C LEU A 53 13.69 20.94 -19.60
N VAL A 54 12.66 20.34 -19.00
CA VAL A 54 11.73 21.03 -18.12
C VAL A 54 11.78 20.41 -16.74
N TYR A 55 12.21 21.16 -15.74
CA TYR A 55 12.12 20.77 -14.34
C TYR A 55 10.83 21.31 -13.74
N TYR A 56 10.12 20.51 -12.95
CA TYR A 56 8.95 20.98 -12.22
C TYR A 56 8.78 20.24 -10.90
N GLY A 57 8.12 20.89 -9.95
CA GLY A 57 7.80 20.33 -8.66
C GLY A 57 6.38 19.78 -8.63
N ARG A 58 6.20 18.49 -8.37
CA ARG A 58 4.87 17.91 -8.11
C ARG A 58 4.86 17.25 -6.73
N GLN A 59 4.01 17.74 -5.83
CA GLN A 59 3.88 17.21 -4.46
C GLN A 59 5.23 17.01 -3.74
N GLY A 60 6.16 17.96 -3.88
CA GLY A 60 7.48 17.89 -3.20
C GLY A 60 8.57 17.11 -3.95
N GLN A 61 8.26 16.49 -5.10
CA GLN A 61 9.22 15.79 -5.94
C GLN A 61 9.76 16.72 -7.04
N LEU A 62 11.09 16.72 -7.25
CA LEU A 62 11.70 17.36 -8.40
C LEU A 62 11.66 16.38 -9.58
N GLU A 63 10.72 16.58 -10.50
CA GLU A 63 10.61 15.84 -11.75
C GLU A 63 11.29 16.60 -12.88
N TYR A 64 11.64 15.89 -13.96
CA TYR A 64 12.11 16.53 -15.17
C TYR A 64 11.65 15.79 -16.43
N ASP A 65 11.21 16.57 -17.42
CA ASP A 65 10.80 16.06 -18.73
C ASP A 65 11.80 16.48 -19.81
N PHE A 66 12.02 15.62 -20.80
CA PHE A 66 12.48 16.05 -22.12
C PHE A 66 11.28 16.29 -23.03
N ARG A 67 11.05 17.54 -23.45
CA ARG A 67 10.04 17.89 -24.45
C ARG A 67 10.69 17.97 -25.83
N VAL A 68 10.44 16.97 -26.65
CA VAL A 68 11.02 16.77 -27.99
C VAL A 68 10.05 17.33 -29.02
N ALA A 69 10.40 18.45 -29.65
CA ALA A 69 9.56 19.11 -30.65
C ALA A 69 9.33 18.21 -31.89
N PRO A 70 8.26 18.45 -32.68
CA PRO A 70 8.04 17.76 -33.94
C PRO A 70 9.29 17.70 -34.82
N LYS A 71 9.62 16.49 -35.28
CA LYS A 71 10.77 16.15 -36.13
C LYS A 71 12.15 16.31 -35.47
N ALA A 72 12.21 16.68 -34.19
CA ALA A 72 13.46 16.64 -33.43
C ALA A 72 13.88 15.19 -33.18
N ASP A 73 15.18 14.97 -33.02
CA ASP A 73 15.78 13.64 -32.89
C ASP A 73 16.04 13.29 -31.41
N PRO A 74 15.16 12.49 -30.76
CA PRO A 74 15.31 12.14 -29.35
C PRO A 74 16.52 11.25 -29.06
N GLN A 75 17.12 10.61 -30.07
CA GLN A 75 18.31 9.77 -29.87
C GLN A 75 19.56 10.57 -29.46
N ARG A 76 19.47 11.91 -29.53
CA ARG A 76 20.51 12.83 -29.05
C ARG A 76 20.58 12.92 -27.54
N ILE A 77 19.52 12.54 -26.83
CA ILE A 77 19.48 12.60 -25.38
C ILE A 77 20.39 11.51 -24.80
N ALA A 78 21.50 11.95 -24.22
CA ALA A 78 22.48 11.07 -23.60
C ALA A 78 22.84 11.61 -22.21
N LEU A 79 22.41 10.87 -21.19
CA LEU A 79 22.67 11.18 -19.79
C LEU A 79 24.00 10.57 -19.38
N ARG A 80 24.87 11.38 -18.78
CA ARG A 80 26.09 10.91 -18.13
C ARG A 80 26.03 11.22 -16.64
N PHE A 81 26.26 10.22 -15.81
CA PHE A 81 26.29 10.39 -14.36
C PHE A 81 27.73 10.50 -13.90
N GLU A 82 28.18 11.73 -13.62
CA GLU A 82 29.51 11.96 -13.04
C GLU A 82 29.56 11.38 -11.63
N GLY A 83 30.59 10.58 -11.34
CA GLY A 83 30.71 9.83 -10.09
C GLY A 83 30.06 8.44 -10.12
N ALA A 84 29.36 8.07 -11.20
CA ALA A 84 28.85 6.71 -11.37
C ALA A 84 29.99 5.73 -11.70
N ARG A 85 30.11 4.68 -10.88
CA ARG A 85 31.01 3.54 -11.03
C ARG A 85 30.41 2.45 -11.91
N LYS A 86 29.08 2.28 -11.87
CA LYS A 86 28.35 1.29 -12.68
C LYS A 86 26.96 1.81 -13.03
N LEU A 87 26.51 1.50 -14.24
CA LEU A 87 25.17 1.74 -14.74
C LEU A 87 24.58 0.42 -15.21
N ARG A 88 23.35 0.09 -14.82
CA ARG A 88 22.62 -1.06 -15.36
C ARG A 88 21.12 -0.78 -15.39
N VAL A 89 20.41 -1.51 -16.22
CA VAL A 89 18.95 -1.63 -16.13
C VAL A 89 18.64 -2.95 -15.43
N ASP A 90 17.74 -2.94 -14.47
CA ASP A 90 17.31 -4.15 -13.77
C ASP A 90 16.13 -4.84 -14.47
N GLU A 91 15.66 -5.95 -13.90
CA GLU A 91 14.56 -6.75 -14.47
C GLU A 91 13.20 -6.03 -14.46
N ARG A 92 13.08 -4.95 -13.68
CA ARG A 92 11.87 -4.10 -13.62
C ARG A 92 11.92 -2.97 -14.68
N GLY A 93 13.03 -2.84 -15.38
CA GLY A 93 13.28 -1.76 -16.34
C GLY A 93 13.81 -0.47 -15.69
N ASP A 94 14.15 -0.52 -14.41
CA ASP A 94 14.64 0.62 -13.65
C ASP A 94 16.14 0.81 -13.90
N LEU A 95 16.60 2.06 -14.04
CA LEU A 95 18.01 2.39 -14.18
C LEU A 95 18.65 2.49 -12.80
N VAL A 96 19.60 1.61 -12.53
CA VAL A 96 20.39 1.61 -11.31
C VAL A 96 21.75 2.26 -11.58
N ILE A 97 22.04 3.35 -10.87
CA ILE A 97 23.27 4.13 -10.95
C ILE A 97 24.07 3.93 -9.68
N THR A 98 25.11 3.10 -9.71
CA THR A 98 26.02 2.95 -8.58
C THR A 98 27.04 4.08 -8.58
N ALA A 99 27.06 4.94 -7.57
CA ALA A 99 28.03 6.01 -7.37
C ALA A 99 28.87 5.80 -6.09
N ALA A 100 29.80 6.71 -5.82
CA ALA A 100 30.71 6.59 -4.66
C ALA A 100 30.03 6.74 -3.28
N GLY A 101 28.75 7.12 -3.20
CA GLY A 101 28.02 7.26 -1.93
C GLY A 101 26.53 6.95 -2.06
N GLY A 102 26.18 5.95 -2.87
CA GLY A 102 24.78 5.61 -3.13
C GLY A 102 24.58 4.89 -4.45
N ALA A 103 23.69 3.89 -4.48
CA ALA A 103 23.00 3.55 -5.72
C ALA A 103 21.76 4.42 -5.80
N VAL A 104 21.56 5.05 -6.96
CA VAL A 104 20.35 5.82 -7.25
C VAL A 104 19.58 5.06 -8.30
N THR A 105 18.36 4.67 -7.97
CA THR A 105 17.45 3.99 -8.90
C THR A 105 16.48 5.00 -9.50
N PHE A 106 16.48 5.10 -10.82
CA PHE A 106 15.45 5.79 -11.56
C PHE A 106 14.45 4.74 -12.04
N ARG A 107 13.16 4.94 -11.77
CA ARG A 107 12.14 4.04 -12.28
C ARG A 107 12.14 4.10 -13.80
N ARG A 108 11.70 3.00 -14.40
CA ARG A 108 11.59 2.88 -15.86
C ARG A 108 10.94 4.15 -16.43
N PRO A 109 11.47 4.68 -17.55
CA PRO A 109 11.01 5.97 -18.03
C PRO A 109 9.65 5.82 -18.70
N VAL A 110 8.82 6.85 -18.58
CA VAL A 110 7.55 6.98 -19.29
C VAL A 110 7.76 7.93 -20.47
N ALA A 111 7.19 7.64 -21.64
CA ALA A 111 7.11 8.63 -22.71
C ALA A 111 5.71 8.69 -23.31
N TYR A 112 5.31 9.84 -23.84
CA TYR A 112 3.99 10.03 -24.43
C TYR A 112 3.93 11.19 -25.43
N GLN A 113 2.94 11.17 -26.31
CA GLN A 113 2.58 12.28 -27.20
C GLN A 113 1.20 12.81 -26.85
N GLN A 114 1.03 14.13 -26.87
CA GLN A 114 -0.28 14.74 -26.69
C GLN A 114 -1.10 14.61 -27.99
N ILE A 115 -2.30 14.03 -27.90
CA ILE A 115 -3.24 13.90 -29.02
C ILE A 115 -4.60 14.51 -28.64
N ALA A 116 -5.45 14.78 -29.64
CA ALA A 116 -6.84 15.14 -29.37
C ALA A 116 -7.51 13.97 -28.63
N GLY A 117 -7.87 14.16 -27.36
CA GLY A 117 -8.40 13.12 -26.48
C GLY A 117 -7.47 12.64 -25.34
N GLY A 118 -6.22 13.12 -25.26
CA GLY A 118 -5.35 12.84 -24.09
C GLY A 118 -3.88 12.54 -24.42
N ARG A 119 -3.21 11.80 -23.53
CA ARG A 119 -1.82 11.35 -23.71
C ARG A 119 -1.80 9.97 -24.39
N ARG A 120 -1.05 9.82 -25.47
CA ARG A 120 -0.74 8.53 -26.10
C ARG A 120 0.64 8.07 -25.64
N ALA A 121 0.72 6.99 -24.88
CA ALA A 121 2.00 6.43 -24.43
C ALA A 121 2.88 5.97 -25.60
N VAL A 122 4.18 6.13 -25.45
CA VAL A 122 5.23 5.66 -26.35
C VAL A 122 6.10 4.69 -25.55
N PRO A 123 6.18 3.39 -25.93
CA PRO A 123 7.02 2.43 -25.22
C PRO A 123 8.44 2.97 -25.05
N THR A 124 8.99 2.88 -23.85
CA THR A 124 10.24 3.54 -23.50
C THR A 124 10.99 2.73 -22.46
N GLU A 125 12.30 2.58 -22.67
CA GLU A 125 13.21 1.89 -21.77
C GLU A 125 14.53 2.65 -21.65
N TYR A 126 15.25 2.47 -20.55
CA TYR A 126 16.64 2.90 -20.47
C TYR A 126 17.52 1.99 -21.32
N GLN A 127 18.50 2.60 -21.99
CA GLN A 127 19.54 1.88 -22.70
C GLN A 127 20.92 2.36 -22.21
N VAL A 128 21.62 1.49 -21.49
CA VAL A 128 22.98 1.77 -21.02
C VAL A 128 23.98 1.44 -22.14
N LYS A 129 24.79 2.44 -22.53
CA LYS A 129 25.88 2.32 -23.52
C LYS A 129 27.19 2.79 -22.88
N GLY A 130 27.94 1.86 -22.29
CA GLY A 130 29.16 2.20 -21.54
C GLY A 130 28.83 3.01 -20.28
N CYS A 131 29.28 4.27 -20.23
CA CYS A 131 29.01 5.19 -19.10
C CYS A 131 27.85 6.18 -19.37
N GLU A 132 27.06 5.94 -20.41
CA GLU A 132 25.96 6.79 -20.82
C GLU A 132 24.64 6.05 -20.80
N VAL A 133 23.57 6.77 -20.50
CA VAL A 133 22.20 6.29 -20.53
C VAL A 133 21.45 7.06 -21.61
N ALA A 134 20.84 6.32 -22.53
CA ALA A 134 19.92 6.84 -23.53
C ALA A 134 18.52 6.27 -23.31
N PHE A 135 17.54 6.79 -24.03
CA PHE A 135 16.19 6.26 -24.07
C PHE A 135 16.00 5.43 -25.35
N ALA A 136 15.62 4.16 -25.20
CA ALA A 136 15.10 3.36 -26.29
C ALA A 136 13.60 3.64 -26.42
N LEU A 137 13.17 4.16 -27.57
CA LEU A 137 11.79 4.53 -27.84
C LEU A 137 11.16 3.55 -28.83
N GLY A 138 9.92 3.16 -28.58
CA GLY A 138 9.05 2.47 -29.52
C GLY A 138 8.55 3.40 -30.63
N ALA A 139 7.64 2.91 -31.48
CA ALA A 139 7.09 3.70 -32.57
C ALA A 139 6.23 4.88 -32.05
N TYR A 140 6.47 6.08 -32.60
CA TYR A 140 5.71 7.31 -32.31
C TYR A 140 5.56 8.15 -33.60
N ASP A 141 4.67 9.14 -33.59
CA ASP A 141 4.45 10.05 -34.72
C ASP A 141 5.46 11.21 -34.70
N PRO A 142 6.47 11.27 -35.59
CA PRO A 142 7.49 12.30 -35.55
C PRO A 142 6.95 13.70 -35.90
N ALA A 143 5.71 13.83 -36.38
CA ALA A 143 5.08 15.13 -36.63
C ALA A 143 4.51 15.79 -35.36
N ARG A 144 4.59 15.13 -34.19
CA ARG A 144 4.05 15.60 -32.92
C ARG A 144 5.14 15.68 -31.85
N GLU A 145 4.90 16.51 -30.85
CA GLU A 145 5.76 16.59 -29.67
C GLU A 145 5.76 15.24 -28.92
N LEU A 146 6.94 14.83 -28.47
CA LEU A 146 7.15 13.67 -27.62
C LEU A 146 7.69 14.16 -26.27
N VAL A 147 7.07 13.73 -25.18
CA VAL A 147 7.53 13.98 -23.81
C VAL A 147 8.11 12.70 -23.24
N ILE A 148 9.31 12.77 -22.66
CA ILE A 148 9.96 11.67 -21.93
C ILE A 148 10.12 12.09 -20.47
N ASP A 149 9.54 11.31 -19.56
CA ASP A 149 9.34 11.55 -18.13
C ASP A 149 9.87 10.36 -17.29
N PRO A 150 11.07 10.48 -16.69
CA PRO A 150 11.61 9.51 -15.73
C PRO A 150 10.95 9.62 -14.34
N VAL A 151 10.31 8.54 -13.86
CA VAL A 151 9.73 8.50 -12.49
C VAL A 151 10.80 8.14 -11.44
N LEU A 152 10.69 8.71 -10.23
CA LEU A 152 11.61 8.48 -9.11
C LEU A 152 10.85 7.91 -7.89
N ASP A 153 11.15 6.67 -7.49
CA ASP A 153 10.82 6.15 -6.15
C ASP A 153 12.07 6.24 -5.28
N TYR A 154 11.95 6.71 -4.04
CA TYR A 154 13.10 6.90 -3.16
C TYR A 154 13.18 5.82 -2.07
N THR A 155 14.37 5.25 -1.90
CA THR A 155 14.90 4.77 -0.62
C THR A 155 15.95 5.79 -0.19
N THR A 156 15.79 6.39 0.99
CA THR A 156 16.83 7.29 1.52
C THR A 156 17.71 6.47 2.46
N PHE A 157 18.98 6.33 2.10
CA PHE A 157 20.01 5.76 2.99
C PHE A 157 20.66 6.89 3.77
N ILE A 158 20.81 6.69 5.07
CA ILE A 158 21.29 7.71 6.01
C ILE A 158 22.36 7.03 6.86
N GLY A 159 23.61 7.31 6.52
CA GLY A 159 24.77 6.75 7.18
C GLY A 159 26.03 7.54 6.89
N GLY A 160 27.06 7.33 7.72
CA GLY A 160 28.38 7.93 7.54
C GLY A 160 29.40 6.90 7.03
N SER A 161 30.70 7.13 7.22
CA SER A 161 31.74 6.25 6.69
C SER A 161 31.84 4.88 7.37
N ASP A 162 31.26 4.73 8.56
CA ASP A 162 31.33 3.54 9.41
C ASP A 162 29.93 2.95 9.63
N ALA A 163 29.75 2.07 10.60
CA ALA A 163 28.50 1.31 10.75
C ALA A 163 27.43 2.10 11.52
N GLU A 164 26.20 2.00 11.04
CA GLU A 164 24.97 2.37 11.73
C GLU A 164 24.14 1.15 12.13
N SER A 165 23.36 1.28 13.20
CA SER A 165 22.41 0.25 13.64
C SER A 165 21.11 0.81 14.20
N GLY A 166 20.05 -0.01 14.20
CA GLY A 166 18.72 0.37 14.67
C GLY A 166 17.78 0.76 13.52
N GLY A 167 16.98 1.80 13.71
CA GLY A 167 15.96 2.22 12.73
C GLY A 167 14.58 2.50 13.32
N SER A 168 14.54 3.02 14.56
CA SER A 168 13.28 3.43 15.19
C SER A 168 12.66 4.61 14.45
N LEU A 169 11.35 4.59 14.25
CA LEU A 169 10.64 5.55 13.43
C LEU A 169 9.44 6.14 14.15
N ALA A 170 9.31 7.46 14.12
CA ALA A 170 8.13 8.19 14.59
C ALA A 170 7.69 9.27 13.60
N ARG A 171 6.42 9.69 13.67
CA ARG A 171 5.84 10.75 12.84
C ARG A 171 5.24 11.84 13.74
N ASP A 172 5.48 13.11 13.42
CA ASP A 172 4.79 14.23 14.09
C ASP A 172 3.48 14.63 13.41
N GLY A 173 2.69 15.49 14.07
CA GLY A 173 1.41 15.97 13.55
C GLY A 173 1.51 16.85 12.28
N ALA A 174 2.72 17.28 11.91
CA ALA A 174 2.97 17.99 10.64
C ALA A 174 3.39 17.03 9.50
N GLY A 175 3.51 15.73 9.79
CA GLY A 175 3.92 14.71 8.84
C GLY A 175 5.43 14.58 8.67
N ASN A 176 6.26 15.21 9.52
CA ASN A 176 7.69 14.94 9.51
C ASN A 176 7.97 13.58 10.16
N LEU A 177 8.99 12.92 9.67
CA LEU A 177 9.47 11.63 10.16
C LEU A 177 10.71 11.85 11.01
N TYR A 178 10.84 11.08 12.09
CA TYR A 178 12.00 11.07 12.96
C TYR A 178 12.54 9.65 12.98
N LEU A 179 13.76 9.50 12.49
CA LEU A 179 14.49 8.25 12.45
C LEU A 179 15.57 8.28 13.53
N ALA A 180 15.63 7.25 14.36
CA ALA A 180 16.67 7.11 15.36
C ALA A 180 17.38 5.77 15.30
N GLY A 181 18.66 5.79 15.65
CA GLY A 181 19.53 4.63 15.71
C GLY A 181 20.88 5.01 16.32
N ASN A 182 21.90 4.22 16.02
CA ASN A 182 23.25 4.38 16.54
C ASN A 182 24.23 4.52 15.39
N THR A 183 25.33 5.20 15.62
CA THR A 183 26.37 5.38 14.61
C THR A 183 27.76 5.33 15.22
N THR A 184 28.66 4.67 14.50
CA THR A 184 30.10 4.72 14.75
C THR A 184 30.81 5.67 13.79
N SER A 185 30.05 6.43 12.99
CA SER A 185 30.52 7.38 11.98
C SER A 185 30.65 8.80 12.52
N ALA A 186 31.80 9.44 12.31
CA ALA A 186 32.07 10.80 12.80
C ALA A 186 31.56 11.87 11.81
N ASP A 187 31.15 11.43 10.62
CA ASP A 187 30.74 12.23 9.48
C ASP A 187 29.26 12.01 9.10
N PHE A 188 28.41 11.73 10.11
CA PHE A 188 27.00 11.45 9.89
C PHE A 188 26.30 12.63 9.16
N PRO A 189 25.49 12.37 8.11
CA PRO A 189 24.94 13.43 7.27
C PRO A 189 24.14 14.47 8.04
N SER A 190 24.40 15.76 7.78
CA SER A 190 23.65 16.89 8.36
C SER A 190 23.58 16.91 9.90
N ALA A 191 24.55 16.29 10.58
CA ALA A 191 24.66 16.36 12.03
C ALA A 191 24.92 17.80 12.51
N ALA A 192 24.08 18.29 13.42
CA ALA A 192 24.14 19.64 13.96
C ALA A 192 25.28 19.82 14.99
N ASN A 193 25.77 18.73 15.56
CA ASN A 193 26.84 18.67 16.56
C ASN A 193 27.93 17.66 16.16
N THR A 194 29.06 17.71 16.85
CA THR A 194 30.16 16.74 16.71
C THR A 194 29.90 15.51 17.55
N ARG A 195 30.26 14.32 17.05
CA ARG A 195 30.12 13.08 17.81
C ARG A 195 30.98 13.10 19.08
N PRO A 196 30.39 12.94 20.28
CA PRO A 196 31.12 13.05 21.53
C PRO A 196 31.86 11.76 21.96
N GLY A 197 31.33 10.57 21.61
CA GLY A 197 31.85 9.27 22.01
C GLY A 197 32.29 8.37 20.84
N SER A 198 32.53 7.10 21.15
CA SER A 198 32.96 6.10 20.15
C SER A 198 31.80 5.42 19.42
N VAL A 199 30.65 5.33 20.10
CA VAL A 199 29.35 4.91 19.57
C VAL A 199 28.33 5.83 20.21
N ASP A 200 27.54 6.52 19.38
CA ASP A 200 26.52 7.45 19.87
C ASP A 200 25.18 7.19 19.20
N GLY A 201 24.12 7.54 19.91
CA GLY A 201 22.79 7.65 19.33
C GLY A 201 22.74 8.79 18.32
N VAL A 202 21.89 8.64 17.32
CA VAL A 202 21.61 9.67 16.32
C VAL A 202 20.11 9.77 16.08
N VAL A 203 19.63 11.01 15.94
CA VAL A 203 18.24 11.31 15.57
C VAL A 203 18.25 12.15 14.32
N SER A 204 17.49 11.75 13.31
CA SER A 204 17.35 12.45 12.04
C SER A 204 15.90 12.85 11.82
N LYS A 205 15.66 14.12 11.47
CA LYS A 205 14.35 14.59 11.03
C LYS A 205 14.28 14.62 9.51
N LEU A 206 13.21 14.08 8.96
CA LEU A 206 12.93 14.04 7.54
C LEU A 206 11.55 14.63 7.25
N THR A 207 11.37 15.14 6.03
CA THR A 207 10.04 15.46 5.51
C THR A 207 9.21 14.18 5.32
N ALA A 208 7.90 14.31 5.13
CA ALA A 208 7.02 13.20 4.73
C ALA A 208 7.47 12.45 3.46
N ASP A 209 8.25 13.12 2.58
CA ASP A 209 8.82 12.53 1.37
C ASP A 209 10.28 12.07 1.57
N GLY A 210 10.74 11.89 2.81
CA GLY A 210 12.03 11.30 3.13
C GLY A 210 13.26 12.15 2.82
N ALA A 211 13.09 13.44 2.55
CA ALA A 211 14.21 14.39 2.47
C ALA A 211 14.73 14.71 3.88
N LEU A 212 16.04 14.52 4.09
CA LEU A 212 16.71 14.82 5.36
C LEU A 212 16.73 16.33 5.63
N LEU A 213 16.20 16.74 6.78
CA LEU A 213 16.17 18.13 7.24
C LEU A 213 17.34 18.44 8.18
N TRP A 214 17.59 17.57 9.16
CA TRP A 214 18.71 17.66 10.10
C TRP A 214 18.98 16.31 10.76
N SER A 215 20.18 16.15 11.33
CA SER A 215 20.52 15.07 12.25
C SER A 215 21.20 15.63 13.51
N SER A 216 21.14 14.90 14.62
CA SER A 216 21.81 15.25 15.88
C SER A 216 22.34 13.98 16.55
N TYR A 217 23.59 14.02 17.00
CA TYR A 217 24.12 13.02 17.93
C TYR A 217 23.52 13.22 19.32
N VAL A 218 23.16 12.13 19.97
CA VAL A 218 22.57 12.08 21.31
C VAL A 218 23.40 11.12 22.17
N GLY A 219 24.19 11.68 23.07
CA GLY A 219 25.11 10.94 23.92
C GLY A 219 26.13 11.85 24.61
N GLY A 220 26.98 11.25 25.42
CA GLY A 220 28.11 11.86 26.12
C GLY A 220 29.44 11.30 25.62
N SER A 221 30.47 11.31 26.47
CA SER A 221 31.83 10.91 26.08
C SER A 221 32.06 9.40 25.97
N GLY A 222 31.12 8.59 26.45
CA GLY A 222 31.18 7.13 26.53
C GLY A 222 30.47 6.40 25.38
N PHE A 223 29.80 5.31 25.74
CA PHE A 223 28.87 4.57 24.91
C PHE A 223 27.46 5.07 25.15
N ASP A 224 26.79 5.47 24.07
CA ASP A 224 25.41 5.93 24.11
C ASP A 224 24.64 5.31 22.95
N SER A 225 23.52 4.66 23.26
CA SER A 225 22.66 4.04 22.27
C SER A 225 21.26 4.63 22.37
N VAL A 226 20.75 5.19 21.28
CA VAL A 226 19.33 5.55 21.16
C VAL A 226 18.59 4.36 20.56
N VAL A 227 17.72 3.76 21.37
CA VAL A 227 16.95 2.59 20.97
C VAL A 227 15.66 3.04 20.29
N HIS A 228 14.92 4.01 20.87
CA HIS A 228 13.65 4.48 20.30
C HIS A 228 13.44 5.99 20.30
N VAL A 229 12.63 6.42 19.34
CA VAL A 229 12.10 7.79 19.20
C VAL A 229 10.58 7.80 19.24
N ALA A 230 10.02 8.83 19.87
CA ALA A 230 8.61 9.18 19.80
C ALA A 230 8.45 10.66 19.46
N ALA A 231 7.42 10.99 18.69
CA ALA A 231 7.14 12.36 18.28
C ALA A 231 5.64 12.66 18.45
N HIS A 232 5.31 13.84 18.95
CA HIS A 232 3.92 14.30 19.10
C HIS A 232 3.81 15.80 18.82
N GLY A 233 2.64 16.24 18.32
CA GLY A 233 2.33 17.67 18.15
C GLY A 233 3.43 18.46 17.41
N ALA A 234 3.55 19.77 17.67
CA ALA A 234 4.47 20.69 17.01
C ALA A 234 5.97 20.43 17.28
N GLY A 235 6.51 19.28 16.87
CA GLY A 235 7.92 18.93 16.99
C GLY A 235 8.39 18.57 18.40
N LEU A 236 7.51 18.06 19.27
CA LEU A 236 7.93 17.48 20.55
C LEU A 236 8.50 16.09 20.28
N VAL A 237 9.80 15.92 20.48
CA VAL A 237 10.51 14.66 20.23
C VAL A 237 11.09 14.14 21.53
N ARG A 238 10.96 12.83 21.77
CA ARG A 238 11.58 12.11 22.87
C ARG A 238 12.37 10.94 22.34
N VAL A 239 13.52 10.70 22.93
CA VAL A 239 14.32 9.50 22.70
C VAL A 239 14.68 8.84 24.00
N CYS A 240 14.89 7.54 23.95
CA CYS A 240 15.42 6.78 25.07
C CYS A 240 16.44 5.74 24.61
N GLY A 241 17.21 5.24 25.56
CA GLY A 241 18.09 4.11 25.35
C GLY A 241 19.00 3.84 26.53
N VAL A 242 20.27 3.51 26.28
CA VAL A 242 21.25 3.10 27.29
C VAL A 242 22.53 3.93 27.15
N THR A 243 23.16 4.24 28.28
CA THR A 243 24.35 5.08 28.37
C THR A 243 25.29 4.60 29.47
N ASP A 244 26.60 4.61 29.24
CA ASP A 244 27.60 4.58 30.32
C ASP A 244 28.27 5.96 30.56
N SER A 245 27.80 6.98 29.82
CA SER A 245 28.34 8.33 29.88
C SER A 245 27.95 9.02 31.19
N LEU A 246 28.91 9.72 31.80
CA LEU A 246 28.70 10.53 33.01
C LEU A 246 28.35 12.00 32.70
N ASP A 247 28.33 12.37 31.42
CA ASP A 247 28.26 13.74 30.92
C ASP A 247 27.20 13.97 29.85
N LEU A 248 26.03 13.30 29.98
CA LEU A 248 24.91 13.54 29.06
C LEU A 248 24.52 15.03 28.99
N PRO A 249 24.27 15.58 27.79
CA PRO A 249 23.90 16.98 27.63
C PRO A 249 22.62 17.35 28.39
N LEU A 250 22.70 18.41 29.19
CA LEU A 250 21.58 18.93 29.99
C LEU A 250 20.92 17.87 30.89
N ALA A 251 21.72 16.94 31.42
CA ALA A 251 21.25 15.97 32.39
C ALA A 251 20.74 16.67 33.66
N VAL A 252 19.53 16.32 34.09
CA VAL A 252 18.91 16.90 35.30
C VAL A 252 19.23 16.11 36.57
N ASN A 253 19.90 14.98 36.42
CA ASN A 253 20.43 14.12 37.48
C ASN A 253 21.78 13.52 37.03
N SER A 254 22.37 12.67 37.88
CA SER A 254 23.64 12.00 37.60
C SER A 254 23.41 10.51 37.39
N ASN A 255 24.27 9.89 36.58
CA ASN A 255 24.37 8.43 36.45
C ASN A 255 24.73 7.84 37.84
N ALA A 256 23.99 6.79 38.24
CA ALA A 256 24.10 6.20 39.57
C ALA A 256 24.91 4.88 39.60
N GLY A 257 25.31 4.37 38.43
CA GLY A 257 25.90 3.05 38.25
C GLY A 257 26.83 2.94 37.04
N GLY A 258 26.77 1.80 36.35
CA GLY A 258 27.53 1.52 35.14
C GLY A 258 26.77 1.98 33.89
N TYR A 259 26.12 1.02 33.20
CA TYR A 259 25.22 1.32 32.09
C TYR A 259 23.81 1.58 32.64
N ASP A 260 23.35 2.81 32.51
CA ASP A 260 22.03 3.28 32.92
C ASP A 260 21.11 3.45 31.70
N GLY A 261 19.80 3.35 31.91
CA GLY A 261 18.84 3.85 30.93
C GLY A 261 18.89 5.37 30.85
N PHE A 262 18.54 5.98 29.72
CA PHE A 262 18.34 7.43 29.64
C PHE A 262 17.12 7.83 28.81
N VAL A 263 16.61 9.04 29.07
CA VAL A 263 15.60 9.70 28.25
C VAL A 263 16.06 11.12 27.94
N ALA A 264 15.92 11.56 26.70
CA ALA A 264 16.21 12.93 26.28
C ALA A 264 15.05 13.55 25.49
N ALA A 265 14.87 14.85 25.67
CA ALA A 265 13.92 15.65 24.92
C ALA A 265 14.61 16.55 23.92
N LEU A 266 14.15 16.53 22.67
CA LEU A 266 14.67 17.37 21.60
C LEU A 266 13.63 18.42 21.18
N ASP A 267 14.11 19.60 20.79
CA ASP A 267 13.30 20.63 20.14
C ASP A 267 13.14 20.38 18.62
N GLY A 268 12.34 21.21 17.95
CA GLY A 268 12.06 21.06 16.53
C GLY A 268 13.27 21.28 15.59
N ALA A 269 14.37 21.82 16.12
CA ALA A 269 15.64 22.01 15.41
C ALA A 269 16.67 20.90 15.73
N GLY A 270 16.31 19.93 16.58
CA GLY A 270 17.17 18.81 16.95
C GLY A 270 18.10 19.07 18.14
N GLY A 271 17.92 20.19 18.86
CA GLY A 271 18.68 20.48 20.08
C GLY A 271 18.10 19.76 21.29
N ILE A 272 18.97 19.17 22.13
CA ILE A 272 18.56 18.59 23.42
C ILE A 272 18.12 19.73 24.35
N THR A 273 16.97 19.56 25.01
CA THR A 273 16.38 20.53 25.95
C THR A 273 16.47 20.07 27.40
N TRP A 274 16.48 18.76 27.62
CA TRP A 274 16.80 18.11 28.89
C TRP A 274 17.14 16.63 28.62
N SER A 275 17.90 16.01 29.52
CA SER A 275 18.09 14.56 29.59
C SER A 275 17.99 14.06 31.04
N HIS A 276 17.69 12.77 31.21
CA HIS A 276 17.52 12.12 32.50
C HIS A 276 18.17 10.75 32.46
N TYR A 277 18.99 10.44 33.47
CA TYR A 277 19.43 9.08 33.76
C TYR A 277 18.31 8.34 34.49
N LEU A 278 17.91 7.18 33.96
CA LEU A 278 16.96 6.26 34.55
C LEU A 278 17.70 4.98 34.92
N GLY A 279 18.51 5.08 35.97
CA GLY A 279 19.32 3.99 36.50
C GLY A 279 19.55 4.09 38.00
N GLY A 280 19.92 2.96 38.60
CA GLY A 280 20.35 2.81 39.99
C GLY A 280 21.81 2.36 40.05
N SER A 281 22.17 1.57 41.06
CA SER A 281 23.55 1.11 41.25
C SER A 281 24.02 0.03 40.26
N ASN A 282 23.09 -0.63 39.54
CA ASN A 282 23.35 -1.76 38.64
C ASN A 282 23.02 -1.44 37.18
N TYR A 283 22.45 -2.40 36.43
CA TYR A 283 22.25 -2.32 34.99
C TYR A 283 20.79 -2.00 34.63
N GLU A 284 20.60 -0.97 33.81
CA GLU A 284 19.29 -0.55 33.31
C GLU A 284 19.28 -0.31 31.80
N GLU A 285 18.14 -0.61 31.18
CA GLU A 285 17.87 -0.20 29.81
C GLU A 285 16.47 0.40 29.70
N THR A 286 16.32 1.37 28.78
CA THR A 286 15.01 1.91 28.37
C THR A 286 14.75 1.58 26.90
N TYR A 287 13.52 1.19 26.56
CA TYR A 287 13.19 0.67 25.23
C TYR A 287 12.19 1.49 24.42
N ARG A 288 11.09 2.00 25.00
CA ARG A 288 10.07 2.76 24.25
C ARG A 288 9.62 3.98 25.02
N PRO A 289 9.76 5.19 24.45
CA PRO A 289 9.06 6.36 24.91
C PRO A 289 7.69 6.48 24.21
N GLU A 290 6.69 6.99 24.92
CA GLU A 290 5.40 7.42 24.36
C GLU A 290 4.98 8.76 24.96
N LEU A 291 4.19 9.54 24.20
CA LEU A 291 3.78 10.88 24.59
C LEU A 291 2.26 10.98 24.71
N ASP A 292 1.77 11.52 25.82
CA ASP A 292 0.37 11.94 25.90
C ASP A 292 0.15 13.34 25.28
N PRO A 293 -1.10 13.76 25.02
CA PRO A 293 -1.39 15.08 24.46
C PRO A 293 -0.94 16.28 25.32
N ASN A 294 -0.61 16.06 26.60
CA ASN A 294 -0.08 17.11 27.48
C ASN A 294 1.46 17.20 27.40
N GLY A 295 2.11 16.32 26.63
CA GLY A 295 3.56 16.24 26.51
C GLY A 295 4.24 15.49 27.66
N ASN A 296 3.49 14.75 28.49
CA ASN A 296 4.11 13.83 29.44
C ASN A 296 4.73 12.65 28.68
N THR A 297 5.90 12.22 29.12
CA THR A 297 6.64 11.10 28.54
C THR A 297 6.48 9.87 29.41
N PHE A 298 6.02 8.78 28.80
CA PHE A 298 5.99 7.46 29.42
C PHE A 298 7.13 6.65 28.83
N VAL A 299 7.85 5.91 29.65
CA VAL A 299 8.96 5.07 29.18
C VAL A 299 8.96 3.74 29.90
N VAL A 300 9.27 2.67 29.15
CA VAL A 300 9.41 1.31 29.66
C VAL A 300 10.84 0.80 29.54
N GLY A 301 11.16 -0.19 30.35
CA GLY A 301 12.47 -0.83 30.37
C GLY A 301 12.56 -1.89 31.44
N PHE A 302 13.78 -2.18 31.87
CA PHE A 302 14.05 -3.04 33.02
C PHE A 302 15.15 -2.47 33.92
N THR A 303 15.17 -2.94 35.16
CA THR A 303 16.20 -2.61 36.15
C THR A 303 16.67 -3.83 36.90
N ALA A 304 17.99 -3.90 37.13
CA ALA A 304 18.64 -4.84 38.03
C ALA A 304 19.01 -4.19 39.38
N SER A 305 18.52 -2.98 39.64
CA SER A 305 18.90 -2.14 40.79
C SER A 305 17.85 -2.15 41.89
N ASP A 306 18.29 -2.38 43.12
CA ASP A 306 17.44 -2.28 44.31
C ASP A 306 17.06 -0.83 44.65
N ASP A 307 17.82 0.14 44.13
CA ASP A 307 17.69 1.57 44.36
C ASP A 307 17.12 2.33 43.15
N PHE A 308 16.36 1.66 42.26
CA PHE A 308 15.81 2.28 41.07
C PHE A 308 14.97 3.55 41.39
N PRO A 309 15.25 4.70 40.76
CA PRO A 309 14.69 5.97 41.19
C PRO A 309 13.16 6.07 41.19
N GLY A 310 12.60 6.39 42.36
CA GLY A 310 11.16 6.63 42.53
C GLY A 310 10.31 5.36 42.64
N ALA A 311 10.92 4.17 42.60
CA ALA A 311 10.22 2.93 42.90
C ALA A 311 9.79 2.88 44.37
N ALA A 312 8.59 2.34 44.63
CA ALA A 312 8.04 2.21 45.98
C ALA A 312 8.69 1.07 46.80
N ALA A 313 9.28 0.10 46.10
CA ALA A 313 10.00 -1.04 46.67
C ALA A 313 11.11 -1.47 45.68
N ALA A 314 12.13 -2.15 46.19
CA ALA A 314 13.14 -2.82 45.38
C ALA A 314 12.53 -4.03 44.65
N PRO A 315 13.16 -4.51 43.55
CA PRO A 315 12.80 -5.78 42.94
C PRO A 315 12.82 -6.92 43.97
N ALA A 316 11.89 -7.87 43.85
CA ALA A 316 11.72 -9.03 44.73
C ALA A 316 12.79 -10.13 44.49
N GLY A 317 13.78 -9.83 43.64
CA GLY A 317 14.87 -10.71 43.19
C GLY A 317 14.90 -10.79 41.66
N GLY A 318 16.10 -10.75 41.06
CA GLY A 318 16.25 -10.79 39.59
C GLY A 318 16.21 -9.42 38.93
N ILE A 319 15.52 -9.32 37.79
CA ILE A 319 15.40 -8.09 36.97
C ILE A 319 13.91 -7.74 36.88
N ALA A 320 13.53 -6.53 37.27
CA ALA A 320 12.15 -6.06 37.20
C ALA A 320 11.91 -5.19 35.96
N ALA A 321 10.76 -5.33 35.32
CA ALA A 321 10.32 -4.37 34.31
C ALA A 321 9.83 -3.09 34.99
N PHE A 322 9.91 -1.95 34.30
CA PHE A 322 9.36 -0.70 34.82
C PHE A 322 8.51 0.05 33.80
N VAL A 323 7.65 0.92 34.34
CA VAL A 323 7.01 2.03 33.63
C VAL A 323 7.29 3.31 34.41
N VAL A 324 7.86 4.32 33.76
CA VAL A 324 8.12 5.64 34.34
C VAL A 324 7.32 6.70 33.60
N LYS A 325 6.71 7.62 34.33
CA LYS A 325 6.10 8.83 33.77
C LYS A 325 6.88 10.07 34.14
N LEU A 326 7.27 10.86 33.15
CA LEU A 326 7.94 12.14 33.27
C LEU A 326 7.00 13.26 32.78
N GLY A 327 7.03 14.40 33.44
CA GLY A 327 6.37 15.61 32.97
C GLY A 327 7.08 16.21 31.75
N PRO A 328 6.49 17.25 31.11
CA PRO A 328 7.04 17.80 29.86
C PRO A 328 8.45 18.38 30.00
N ALA A 329 8.80 18.84 31.21
CA ALA A 329 10.12 19.37 31.58
C ALA A 329 11.08 18.32 32.17
N GLY A 330 10.75 17.03 32.09
CA GLY A 330 11.60 15.93 32.57
C GLY A 330 11.46 15.60 34.06
N ALA A 331 10.57 16.27 34.81
CA ALA A 331 10.32 15.95 36.22
C ALA A 331 9.60 14.59 36.34
N ARG A 332 10.17 13.66 37.10
CA ARG A 332 9.53 12.35 37.35
C ARG A 332 8.24 12.51 38.16
N LEU A 333 7.15 12.00 37.61
CA LEU A 333 5.82 12.04 38.23
C LEU A 333 5.54 10.77 39.04
N TRP A 334 5.86 9.60 38.47
CA TRP A 334 5.78 8.31 39.16
C TRP A 334 6.62 7.24 38.45
N THR A 335 6.90 6.17 39.19
CA THR A 335 7.53 4.93 38.72
C THR A 335 6.72 3.75 39.22
N THR A 336 6.47 2.77 38.35
CA THR A 336 5.87 1.48 38.71
C THR A 336 6.81 0.38 38.27
N LEU A 337 7.25 -0.46 39.21
CA LEU A 337 7.91 -1.72 38.90
C LEU A 337 6.85 -2.80 38.68
N VAL A 338 7.06 -3.61 37.65
CA VAL A 338 6.25 -4.79 37.32
C VAL A 338 7.18 -6.00 37.39
N ASP A 339 6.97 -6.79 38.44
CA ASP A 339 7.96 -7.77 38.90
C ASP A 339 7.25 -9.05 39.34
N GLY A 340 7.71 -10.18 38.81
CA GLY A 340 7.22 -11.51 39.12
C GLY A 340 8.19 -12.33 39.95
N GLY A 341 9.30 -11.76 40.42
CA GLY A 341 10.37 -12.42 41.18
C GLY A 341 11.39 -13.17 40.32
N ALA A 342 11.40 -12.92 39.00
CA ALA A 342 12.37 -13.51 38.06
C ALA A 342 12.94 -12.42 37.13
N GLN A 343 13.02 -12.68 35.83
CA GLN A 343 13.48 -11.68 34.85
C GLN A 343 12.29 -11.18 34.03
N GLU A 344 11.96 -9.91 34.23
CA GLU A 344 10.90 -9.19 33.54
C GLU A 344 11.49 -8.05 32.72
N VAL A 345 11.12 -7.98 31.43
CA VAL A 345 11.57 -6.90 30.55
C VAL A 345 10.39 -6.38 29.74
N PHE A 346 10.24 -5.06 29.64
CA PHE A 346 9.31 -4.44 28.70
C PHE A 346 10.05 -3.78 27.54
N TYR A 347 9.69 -4.18 26.32
CA TYR A 347 10.23 -3.66 25.07
C TYR A 347 9.25 -2.72 24.37
N GLY A 348 7.94 -2.88 24.60
CA GLY A 348 6.86 -2.20 23.91
C GLY A 348 5.98 -1.37 24.85
N LEU A 349 5.43 -0.26 24.35
CA LEU A 349 4.53 0.63 25.09
C LEU A 349 3.52 1.27 24.13
N THR A 350 2.25 1.36 24.52
CA THR A 350 1.25 2.19 23.83
C THR A 350 0.27 2.80 24.82
N LEU A 351 -0.28 3.97 24.46
CA LEU A 351 -1.30 4.67 25.22
C LEU A 351 -2.67 4.53 24.54
N SER A 352 -3.69 4.20 25.32
CA SER A 352 -5.09 4.27 24.89
C SER A 352 -5.55 5.74 24.84
N PRO A 353 -6.50 6.10 23.95
CA PRO A 353 -7.19 7.39 24.01
C PRO A 353 -7.84 7.71 25.38
N THR A 354 -8.18 6.68 26.16
CA THR A 354 -8.73 6.82 27.52
C THR A 354 -7.67 7.02 28.61
N GLY A 355 -6.38 7.00 28.25
CA GLY A 355 -5.25 7.14 29.17
C GLY A 355 -4.80 5.83 29.83
N ALA A 356 -5.41 4.69 29.50
CA ALA A 356 -4.86 3.38 29.88
C ALA A 356 -3.51 3.14 29.19
N ILE A 357 -2.61 2.46 29.90
CA ILE A 357 -1.23 2.23 29.48
C ILE A 357 -1.06 0.74 29.26
N PHE A 358 -0.62 0.33 28.07
CA PHE A 358 -0.27 -1.05 27.78
C PHE A 358 1.24 -1.13 27.58
N ALA A 359 1.92 -1.88 28.44
CA ALA A 359 3.34 -2.19 28.33
C ALA A 359 3.50 -3.69 28.05
N GLY A 360 4.44 -4.07 27.20
CA GLY A 360 4.67 -5.48 26.93
C GLY A 360 6.11 -5.83 26.64
N GLY A 361 6.42 -7.12 26.84
CA GLY A 361 7.74 -7.68 26.63
C GLY A 361 7.78 -9.17 26.96
N ALA A 362 8.69 -9.58 27.85
CA ALA A 362 8.88 -10.97 28.22
C ALA A 362 9.09 -11.13 29.73
N THR A 363 8.71 -12.29 30.26
CA THR A 363 8.91 -12.70 31.66
C THR A 363 9.48 -14.11 31.74
N ALA A 364 10.37 -14.34 32.69
CA ALA A 364 10.82 -15.69 33.06
C ALA A 364 10.05 -16.25 34.27
N SER A 365 9.10 -15.49 34.84
CA SER A 365 8.25 -15.95 35.93
C SER A 365 7.19 -16.91 35.44
N THR A 366 7.21 -18.11 36.00
CA THR A 366 6.24 -19.18 35.73
C THR A 366 4.89 -18.99 36.45
N ASP A 367 4.79 -18.01 37.35
CA ASP A 367 3.62 -17.74 38.20
C ASP A 367 3.43 -16.24 38.45
N PHE A 368 3.50 -15.43 37.37
CA PHE A 368 3.38 -13.97 37.49
C PHE A 368 2.09 -13.58 38.23
N PRO A 369 2.17 -12.84 39.35
CA PRO A 369 1.00 -12.54 40.18
C PRO A 369 -0.11 -11.81 39.41
N GLY A 370 -1.32 -12.40 39.42
CA GLY A 370 -2.51 -11.79 38.82
C GLY A 370 -2.58 -11.88 37.29
N ALA A 371 -1.64 -12.58 36.65
CA ALA A 371 -1.67 -12.75 35.20
C ALA A 371 -2.83 -13.67 34.77
N GLY A 372 -3.62 -13.20 33.81
CA GLY A 372 -4.60 -14.00 33.09
C GLY A 372 -3.93 -14.90 32.03
N GLY A 373 -4.51 -16.07 31.77
CA GLY A 373 -3.96 -17.07 30.86
C GLY A 373 -3.19 -18.17 31.60
N THR A 374 -2.45 -18.97 30.84
CA THR A 374 -1.72 -20.12 31.40
C THR A 374 -0.22 -19.96 31.20
N ALA A 375 0.53 -19.87 32.29
CA ALA A 375 1.98 -19.82 32.30
C ALA A 375 2.57 -21.23 32.08
N TYR A 376 3.45 -21.44 31.09
CA TYR A 376 3.94 -22.78 30.77
C TYR A 376 5.41 -22.83 30.35
N GLN A 377 6.26 -23.15 31.33
CA GLN A 377 7.52 -23.95 31.27
C GLN A 377 8.59 -23.66 30.19
N ALA A 378 8.50 -22.58 29.41
CA ALA A 378 9.60 -22.09 28.56
C ALA A 378 10.55 -21.15 29.34
N ARG A 379 11.66 -20.72 28.72
CA ARG A 379 12.64 -19.83 29.40
C ARG A 379 12.16 -18.37 29.46
N GLN A 380 11.32 -17.93 28.53
CA GLN A 380 10.73 -16.58 28.47
C GLN A 380 9.36 -16.60 27.77
N ASP A 381 8.32 -16.17 28.48
CA ASP A 381 6.95 -16.02 27.96
C ASP A 381 6.64 -14.55 27.68
N GLY A 382 5.83 -14.26 26.66
CA GLY A 382 5.40 -12.88 26.40
C GLY A 382 4.46 -12.38 27.49
N LEU A 383 4.65 -11.13 27.91
CA LEU A 383 3.84 -10.51 28.97
C LEU A 383 3.32 -9.15 28.52
N VAL A 384 2.05 -8.88 28.79
CA VAL A 384 1.45 -7.55 28.66
C VAL A 384 0.88 -7.11 30.00
N ALA A 385 1.24 -5.90 30.44
CA ALA A 385 0.69 -5.23 31.61
C ALA A 385 -0.20 -4.06 31.19
N CYS A 386 -1.39 -3.99 31.78
CA CYS A 386 -2.32 -2.88 31.65
C CYS A 386 -2.30 -2.06 32.95
N LEU A 387 -1.96 -0.78 32.85
CA LEU A 387 -1.91 0.15 33.96
C LEU A 387 -2.93 1.27 33.76
N GLY A 388 -3.43 1.82 34.87
CA GLY A 388 -4.22 3.04 34.85
C GLY A 388 -3.36 4.28 34.56
N PRO A 389 -3.98 5.43 34.25
CA PRO A 389 -3.26 6.70 34.07
C PRO A 389 -2.46 7.16 35.31
N ASP A 390 -2.81 6.62 36.47
CA ASP A 390 -2.16 6.80 37.78
C ASP A 390 -0.91 5.93 37.98
N GLY A 391 -0.59 5.06 37.02
CA GLY A 391 0.52 4.11 37.13
C GLY A 391 0.18 2.86 37.96
N ALA A 392 -1.06 2.71 38.44
CA ALA A 392 -1.46 1.52 39.16
C ALA A 392 -1.66 0.34 38.20
N LEU A 393 -0.98 -0.77 38.44
CA LEU A 393 -1.15 -2.02 37.70
C LEU A 393 -2.59 -2.54 37.88
N ARG A 394 -3.27 -2.82 36.77
CA ARG A 394 -4.67 -3.29 36.75
C ARG A 394 -4.75 -4.76 36.38
N HIS A 395 -4.08 -5.14 35.30
CA HIS A 395 -4.09 -6.48 34.76
C HIS A 395 -2.73 -6.83 34.16
N THR A 396 -2.38 -8.11 34.21
CA THR A 396 -1.29 -8.69 33.44
C THR A 396 -1.82 -9.89 32.66
N THR A 397 -1.24 -10.18 31.51
CA THR A 397 -1.70 -11.28 30.65
C THR A 397 -0.51 -11.85 29.90
N TYR A 398 -0.39 -13.18 29.93
CA TYR A 398 0.58 -13.89 29.11
C TYR A 398 0.13 -13.85 27.65
N VAL A 399 1.04 -13.46 26.76
CA VAL A 399 0.84 -13.39 25.31
C VAL A 399 1.86 -14.32 24.66
N GLY A 400 1.38 -15.48 24.20
CA GLY A 400 2.26 -16.58 23.81
C GLY A 400 1.59 -17.94 23.82
N GLY A 401 2.41 -18.98 23.78
CA GLY A 401 2.05 -20.40 23.89
C GLY A 401 3.09 -21.14 24.75
N HIS A 402 3.41 -22.40 24.42
CA HIS A 402 4.35 -23.21 25.21
C HIS A 402 5.84 -23.05 24.83
N GLY A 403 6.12 -22.24 23.81
CA GLY A 403 7.47 -21.92 23.34
C GLY A 403 8.00 -20.63 23.98
N ASN A 404 9.10 -20.09 23.45
CA ASN A 404 9.56 -18.77 23.87
C ASN A 404 8.84 -17.69 23.06
N ASP A 405 8.30 -16.70 23.76
CA ASP A 405 7.51 -15.63 23.16
C ASP A 405 8.02 -14.27 23.64
N ARG A 406 8.12 -13.29 22.74
CA ARG A 406 8.51 -11.92 23.09
C ARG A 406 7.62 -10.92 22.39
N VAL A 407 7.09 -9.97 23.14
CA VAL A 407 6.37 -8.81 22.59
C VAL A 407 7.34 -7.66 22.38
N TRP A 408 7.66 -7.32 21.12
CA TRP A 408 8.59 -6.24 20.78
C TRP A 408 7.89 -4.88 20.63
N GLY A 409 6.69 -4.87 20.04
CA GLY A 409 5.94 -3.65 19.74
C GLY A 409 4.49 -3.75 20.19
N LEU A 410 3.94 -2.61 20.62
CA LEU A 410 2.51 -2.47 20.88
C LEU A 410 1.96 -1.25 20.16
N SER A 411 0.71 -1.32 19.71
CA SER A 411 -0.05 -0.18 19.17
C SER A 411 -1.48 -0.26 19.65
N ALA A 412 -2.11 0.89 19.94
CA ALA A 412 -3.51 0.93 20.36
C ALA A 412 -4.43 0.32 19.30
N ALA A 413 -5.34 -0.56 19.73
CA ALA A 413 -6.25 -1.24 18.83
C ALA A 413 -7.61 -0.49 18.70
N PRO A 414 -8.28 -0.56 17.53
CA PRO A 414 -9.63 -0.05 17.37
C PRO A 414 -10.61 -0.74 18.32
N GLY A 415 -11.48 0.07 18.94
CA GLY A 415 -12.42 -0.38 19.96
C GLY A 415 -11.82 -0.53 21.36
N GLY A 416 -10.53 -0.22 21.54
CA GLY A 416 -9.80 -0.33 22.81
C GLY A 416 -8.86 -1.53 22.86
N GLY A 417 -7.95 -1.53 23.83
CA GLY A 417 -6.89 -2.54 23.94
C GLY A 417 -5.66 -2.23 23.09
N ALA A 418 -4.91 -3.27 22.71
CA ALA A 418 -3.68 -3.14 21.95
C ALA A 418 -3.44 -4.33 21.00
N TYR A 419 -2.80 -4.03 19.86
CA TYR A 419 -2.08 -5.04 19.09
C TYR A 419 -0.70 -5.21 19.70
N CYS A 420 -0.35 -6.46 19.98
CA CYS A 420 0.95 -6.89 20.51
C CYS A 420 1.64 -7.66 19.40
N ALA A 421 2.84 -7.24 19.02
CA ALA A 421 3.58 -7.85 17.92
C ALA A 421 4.97 -8.28 18.38
N GLY A 422 5.42 -9.42 17.86
CA GLY A 422 6.58 -10.10 18.41
C GLY A 422 7.09 -11.26 17.58
N ASN A 423 7.89 -12.11 18.21
CA ASN A 423 8.29 -13.40 17.67
C ASN A 423 7.97 -14.53 18.68
N THR A 424 7.68 -15.72 18.16
CA THR A 424 7.20 -16.87 18.92
C THR A 424 7.82 -18.16 18.38
N THR A 425 8.26 -19.05 19.26
CA THR A 425 8.55 -20.45 18.89
C THR A 425 7.41 -21.39 19.28
N SER A 426 6.25 -20.83 19.61
CA SER A 426 5.06 -21.56 20.04
C SER A 426 4.24 -21.96 18.83
N SER A 427 3.71 -23.18 18.82
CA SER A 427 2.76 -23.62 17.78
C SER A 427 1.30 -23.44 18.18
N ASP A 428 1.04 -22.89 19.37
CA ASP A 428 -0.25 -22.93 20.04
C ASP A 428 -0.62 -21.63 20.80
N LEU A 429 -0.37 -20.47 20.19
CA LEU A 429 -0.79 -19.18 20.73
C LEU A 429 -2.26 -19.18 21.20
N ALA A 430 -2.52 -18.60 22.36
CA ALA A 430 -3.89 -18.44 22.83
C ALA A 430 -4.73 -17.60 21.84
N GLY A 431 -5.96 -18.02 21.57
CA GLY A 431 -6.85 -17.32 20.62
C GLY A 431 -6.44 -17.43 19.15
N THR A 432 -5.63 -18.45 18.79
CA THR A 432 -5.18 -18.69 17.41
C THR A 432 -6.33 -18.78 16.41
N ILE A 433 -6.23 -18.01 15.33
CA ILE A 433 -7.17 -18.07 14.19
C ILE A 433 -6.55 -18.69 12.93
N ASN A 434 -5.22 -18.70 12.80
CA ASN A 434 -4.45 -19.33 11.72
C ASN A 434 -3.30 -20.12 12.34
N GLY A 435 -2.97 -21.30 11.81
CA GLY A 435 -1.87 -22.12 12.35
C GLY A 435 -0.48 -21.52 12.14
N PRO A 436 0.55 -22.08 12.82
CA PRO A 436 1.95 -21.66 12.64
C PRO A 436 2.43 -21.90 11.21
N ILE A 437 3.41 -21.10 10.79
CA ILE A 437 3.97 -21.07 9.43
C ILE A 437 5.33 -21.77 9.41
N GLY A 438 6.13 -21.57 10.45
CA GLY A 438 7.47 -22.13 10.66
C GLY A 438 7.77 -22.46 12.13
N ASP A 439 9.06 -22.63 12.43
CA ASP A 439 9.54 -23.01 13.77
C ASP A 439 9.79 -21.79 14.69
N ASN A 440 9.92 -20.58 14.12
CA ASN A 440 10.00 -19.33 14.86
C ASN A 440 9.35 -18.22 14.04
N ASP A 441 8.08 -17.98 14.30
CA ASP A 441 7.26 -17.07 13.53
C ASP A 441 7.22 -15.69 14.18
N GLY A 442 7.00 -14.65 13.36
CA GLY A 442 6.41 -13.43 13.88
C GLY A 442 4.98 -13.70 14.35
N PHE A 443 4.46 -12.91 15.28
CA PHE A 443 3.05 -12.99 15.66
C PHE A 443 2.43 -11.63 15.87
N VAL A 444 1.10 -11.60 15.78
CA VAL A 444 0.26 -10.49 16.24
C VAL A 444 -0.85 -11.05 17.13
N THR A 445 -0.98 -10.50 18.33
CA THR A 445 -2.07 -10.79 19.27
C THR A 445 -2.83 -9.51 19.56
N LYS A 446 -4.16 -9.55 19.45
CA LYS A 446 -5.02 -8.47 19.94
C LYS A 446 -5.42 -8.78 21.38
N VAL A 447 -5.07 -7.88 22.29
CA VAL A 447 -5.66 -7.83 23.64
C VAL A 447 -6.75 -6.76 23.68
N ASP A 448 -7.83 -7.03 24.39
CA ASP A 448 -8.92 -6.07 24.59
C ASP A 448 -8.60 -5.05 25.70
N ALA A 449 -9.54 -4.14 25.97
CA ALA A 449 -9.36 -3.11 26.99
C ALA A 449 -9.26 -3.66 28.42
N ALA A 450 -9.73 -4.88 28.67
CA ALA A 450 -9.59 -5.57 29.95
C ALA A 450 -8.26 -6.35 30.05
N GLY A 451 -7.47 -6.38 28.97
CA GLY A 451 -6.22 -7.13 28.87
C GLY A 451 -6.39 -8.57 28.39
N SER A 452 -7.61 -9.04 28.10
CA SER A 452 -7.85 -10.41 27.65
C SER A 452 -7.51 -10.59 26.16
N ILE A 453 -6.99 -11.76 25.77
CA ILE A 453 -6.70 -12.08 24.38
C ILE A 453 -8.01 -12.24 23.59
N ALA A 454 -8.19 -11.40 22.57
CA ALA A 454 -9.29 -11.50 21.62
C ALA A 454 -8.99 -12.48 20.49
N TRP A 455 -7.77 -12.41 19.93
CA TRP A 455 -7.27 -13.33 18.91
C TRP A 455 -5.75 -13.25 18.80
N SER A 456 -5.13 -14.29 18.22
CA SER A 456 -3.72 -14.34 17.84
C SER A 456 -3.55 -14.92 16.43
N THR A 457 -2.52 -14.48 15.71
CA THR A 457 -2.19 -14.95 14.35
C THR A 457 -0.67 -14.97 14.18
N TYR A 458 -0.17 -15.91 13.37
CA TYR A 458 1.24 -15.99 12.98
C TYR A 458 1.47 -15.16 11.71
N VAL A 459 2.67 -14.58 11.61
CA VAL A 459 3.12 -13.70 10.53
C VAL A 459 4.56 -14.07 10.22
N GLY A 460 4.82 -14.57 9.02
CA GLY A 460 6.16 -15.06 8.68
C GLY A 460 6.20 -15.93 7.44
N GLY A 461 7.33 -16.59 7.24
CA GLY A 461 7.55 -17.67 6.31
C GLY A 461 7.91 -18.97 7.06
N PRO A 462 8.48 -19.96 6.38
CA PRO A 462 8.79 -21.27 6.96
C PRO A 462 10.03 -21.31 7.86
N GLN A 463 10.71 -20.18 8.11
CA GLN A 463 11.96 -20.11 8.88
C GLN A 463 11.86 -19.06 9.99
N TYR A 464 12.92 -18.31 10.28
CA TYR A 464 12.93 -17.32 11.34
C TYR A 464 12.30 -16.02 10.85
N ASP A 465 11.26 -15.61 11.55
CA ASP A 465 10.55 -14.37 11.31
C ASP A 465 10.36 -13.60 12.62
N SER A 466 10.42 -12.27 12.52
CA SER A 466 10.24 -11.41 13.69
C SER A 466 9.49 -10.16 13.31
N VAL A 467 8.50 -9.80 14.12
CA VAL A 467 7.84 -8.49 14.05
C VAL A 467 8.44 -7.58 15.12
N ARG A 468 9.08 -6.50 14.70
CA ARG A 468 9.86 -5.59 15.57
C ARG A 468 9.07 -4.36 16.01
N SER A 469 8.15 -3.92 15.17
CA SER A 469 7.27 -2.79 15.46
C SER A 469 5.91 -2.96 14.81
N VAL A 470 4.90 -2.38 15.43
CA VAL A 470 3.53 -2.34 14.94
C VAL A 470 2.97 -0.93 15.09
N THR A 471 2.20 -0.47 14.10
CA THR A 471 1.40 0.75 14.17
C THR A 471 0.00 0.46 13.63
N THR A 472 -1.00 1.25 14.03
CA THR A 472 -2.38 1.07 13.59
C THR A 472 -2.75 2.15 12.59
N ASP A 473 -3.30 1.78 11.43
CA ASP A 473 -3.80 2.74 10.44
C ASP A 473 -5.23 3.24 10.74
N GLY A 474 -5.73 4.16 9.90
CA GLY A 474 -7.07 4.73 10.05
C GLY A 474 -8.22 3.73 9.88
N ASP A 475 -7.98 2.60 9.21
CA ASP A 475 -8.96 1.51 9.04
C ASP A 475 -8.89 0.50 10.18
N GLY A 476 -7.88 0.63 11.05
CA GLY A 476 -7.65 -0.24 12.18
C GLY A 476 -6.77 -1.45 11.91
N ASN A 477 -6.13 -1.51 10.74
CA ASN A 477 -5.16 -2.56 10.42
C ASN A 477 -3.89 -2.38 11.25
N ALA A 478 -3.31 -3.49 11.70
CA ALA A 478 -1.97 -3.52 12.28
C ALA A 478 -0.93 -3.59 11.16
N LEU A 479 -0.17 -2.52 10.97
CA LEU A 479 0.96 -2.42 10.04
C LEU A 479 2.25 -2.76 10.77
N LEU A 480 3.09 -3.58 10.16
CA LEU A 480 4.18 -4.28 10.82
C LEU A 480 5.51 -3.98 10.15
N ALA A 481 6.54 -3.68 10.95
CA ALA A 481 7.94 -3.78 10.53
C ALA A 481 8.47 -5.15 10.94
N CYS A 482 8.89 -5.94 9.95
CA CYS A 482 9.35 -7.30 10.14
C CYS A 482 10.71 -7.50 9.48
N TYR A 483 11.34 -8.63 9.78
CA TYR A 483 12.35 -9.23 8.91
C TYR A 483 12.21 -10.75 8.91
N SER A 484 12.67 -11.38 7.83
CA SER A 484 12.56 -12.81 7.57
C SER A 484 13.85 -13.33 6.98
N ASP A 485 14.34 -14.49 7.41
CA ASP A 485 15.49 -15.15 6.78
C ASP A 485 15.11 -16.01 5.56
N HIS A 486 13.84 -15.98 5.14
CA HIS A 486 13.33 -16.81 4.05
C HIS A 486 12.50 -16.05 3.01
N PRO A 487 12.64 -16.38 1.70
CA PRO A 487 11.89 -15.76 0.60
C PRO A 487 10.38 -16.07 0.56
N GLY A 488 9.89 -16.86 1.51
CA GLY A 488 8.56 -17.46 1.53
C GLY A 488 7.64 -16.81 2.54
N PHE A 489 7.79 -15.51 2.77
CA PHE A 489 6.94 -14.77 3.70
C PHE A 489 5.49 -14.77 3.21
N GLN A 490 4.57 -15.22 4.06
CA GLN A 490 3.17 -15.37 3.70
C GLN A 490 2.59 -14.03 3.24
N GLY A 491 1.91 -14.04 2.10
CA GLY A 491 1.28 -12.82 1.54
C GLY A 491 2.24 -11.83 0.87
N ALA A 492 3.55 -12.14 0.77
CA ALA A 492 4.50 -11.30 0.07
C ALA A 492 4.19 -11.21 -1.43
N SER A 493 4.11 -9.99 -1.95
CA SER A 493 3.68 -9.74 -3.33
C SER A 493 4.82 -9.40 -4.31
N ASN A 494 6.06 -9.35 -3.85
CA ASN A 494 7.26 -9.06 -4.64
C ASN A 494 8.35 -10.13 -4.45
N PRO A 495 9.18 -10.39 -5.48
CA PRO A 495 10.27 -11.37 -5.37
C PRO A 495 11.37 -10.88 -4.42
N HIS A 496 11.89 -11.83 -3.65
CA HIS A 496 13.03 -11.71 -2.75
C HIS A 496 14.36 -11.53 -3.49
N SER A 497 15.34 -10.83 -2.89
CA SER A 497 16.62 -10.49 -3.51
C SER A 497 17.82 -11.36 -3.11
N GLY A 498 17.73 -12.23 -2.09
CA GLY A 498 18.89 -13.03 -1.67
C GLY A 498 18.61 -14.23 -0.75
N CYS A 499 19.60 -14.66 0.03
CA CYS A 499 19.57 -15.83 0.93
C CYS A 499 19.81 -15.44 2.41
N ALA A 500 19.54 -14.18 2.76
CA ALA A 500 19.86 -13.55 4.04
C ALA A 500 18.62 -12.83 4.60
N GLU A 501 18.66 -12.35 5.84
CA GLU A 501 17.51 -11.67 6.47
C GLU A 501 17.06 -10.45 5.65
N ASP A 502 15.80 -10.41 5.27
CA ASP A 502 15.19 -9.38 4.44
C ASP A 502 14.10 -8.63 5.21
N ALA A 503 14.10 -7.30 5.14
CA ALA A 503 13.09 -6.50 5.82
C ALA A 503 11.76 -6.66 5.11
N VAL A 504 10.68 -6.70 5.88
CA VAL A 504 9.33 -6.88 5.37
C VAL A 504 8.42 -5.85 6.02
N VAL A 505 7.60 -5.18 5.21
CA VAL A 505 6.41 -4.51 5.71
C VAL A 505 5.21 -5.43 5.52
N ALA A 506 4.47 -5.71 6.58
CA ALA A 506 3.27 -6.55 6.53
C ALA A 506 2.07 -5.82 7.13
N ALA A 507 0.86 -6.30 6.83
CA ALA A 507 -0.35 -5.77 7.43
C ALA A 507 -1.32 -6.89 7.79
N VAL A 508 -1.97 -6.73 8.94
CA VAL A 508 -2.99 -7.64 9.49
C VAL A 508 -4.25 -6.83 9.75
N ASP A 509 -5.40 -7.33 9.28
CA ASP A 509 -6.68 -6.65 9.48
C ASP A 509 -7.18 -6.74 10.94
N PRO A 510 -8.23 -5.98 11.33
CA PRO A 510 -8.76 -6.02 12.69
C PRO A 510 -9.26 -7.38 13.17
N HIS A 511 -9.46 -8.33 12.25
CA HIS A 511 -9.90 -9.70 12.51
C HIS A 511 -8.73 -10.70 12.55
N GLY A 512 -7.49 -10.21 12.44
CA GLY A 512 -6.27 -11.01 12.55
C GLY A 512 -5.86 -11.71 11.26
N GLN A 513 -6.53 -11.44 10.14
CA GLN A 513 -6.11 -12.00 8.87
C GLN A 513 -4.99 -11.14 8.29
N GLN A 514 -3.87 -11.77 7.95
CA GLN A 514 -2.82 -11.08 7.24
C GLN A 514 -3.34 -10.68 5.85
N ILE A 515 -3.33 -9.38 5.58
CA ILE A 515 -3.81 -8.80 4.34
C ILE A 515 -2.65 -8.49 3.40
N LEU A 516 -1.41 -8.45 3.85
CA LEU A 516 -0.30 -8.02 3.00
C LEU A 516 1.07 -8.39 3.55
N ALA A 517 2.04 -8.60 2.64
CA ALA A 517 3.44 -8.36 2.92
C ALA A 517 4.22 -7.84 1.68
N TYR A 518 5.32 -7.14 1.94
CA TYR A 518 6.31 -6.71 0.95
C TYR A 518 7.72 -6.78 1.50
N HIS A 519 8.63 -7.40 0.75
CA HIS A 519 10.05 -7.28 1.02
C HIS A 519 10.55 -5.87 0.66
N VAL A 520 11.37 -5.30 1.52
CA VAL A 520 12.03 -4.01 1.37
C VAL A 520 13.51 -4.24 1.65
N GLY A 521 14.39 -3.95 0.70
CA GLY A 521 15.81 -4.28 0.86
C GLY A 521 16.50 -4.63 -0.44
N GLY A 522 17.72 -5.11 -0.31
CA GLY A 522 18.59 -5.57 -1.39
C GLY A 522 18.99 -7.03 -1.21
N ALA A 523 20.13 -7.42 -1.77
CA ALA A 523 20.62 -8.80 -1.74
C ALA A 523 21.44 -9.13 -0.46
N GLY A 524 21.69 -8.13 0.37
CA GLY A 524 22.33 -8.25 1.68
C GLY A 524 21.32 -8.55 2.80
N ARG A 525 21.71 -8.20 4.02
CA ARG A 525 20.87 -8.25 5.22
C ARG A 525 20.17 -6.91 5.39
N ASP A 526 18.86 -6.96 5.48
CA ASP A 526 17.95 -5.84 5.65
C ASP A 526 17.05 -6.14 6.85
N PHE A 527 17.03 -5.24 7.84
CA PHE A 527 16.20 -5.42 9.04
C PHE A 527 15.15 -4.33 9.11
N GLY A 528 13.86 -4.70 9.15
CA GLY A 528 12.77 -3.76 9.40
C GLY A 528 12.59 -3.57 10.89
N GLU A 529 12.85 -2.36 11.40
CA GLU A 529 12.86 -2.07 12.84
C GLU A 529 11.75 -1.09 13.26
N GLY A 530 11.39 -0.14 12.40
CA GLY A 530 10.38 0.89 12.68
C GLY A 530 9.34 0.99 11.57
N VAL A 531 8.06 1.15 11.93
CA VAL A 531 6.96 1.41 11.00
C VAL A 531 6.16 2.63 11.45
N ALA A 532 5.78 3.47 10.49
CA ALA A 532 4.85 4.58 10.71
C ALA A 532 3.87 4.68 9.55
N VAL A 533 2.70 5.26 9.78
CA VAL A 533 1.67 5.47 8.76
C VAL A 533 1.11 6.88 8.82
N ASP A 534 0.65 7.38 7.69
CA ASP A 534 -0.05 8.64 7.63
C ASP A 534 -1.53 8.52 7.27
N ASP A 535 -2.21 9.66 7.32
CA ASP A 535 -3.66 9.77 7.09
C ASP A 535 -4.04 9.51 5.61
N GLN A 536 -3.06 9.29 4.74
CA GLN A 536 -3.22 8.93 3.33
C GLN A 536 -2.87 7.45 3.09
N HIS A 537 -2.71 6.65 4.15
CA HIS A 537 -2.28 5.25 4.12
C HIS A 537 -0.90 5.02 3.49
N ARG A 538 -0.04 6.05 3.49
CA ARG A 538 1.37 5.88 3.13
C ARG A 538 2.09 5.26 4.31
N VAL A 539 2.71 4.11 4.08
CA VAL A 539 3.46 3.40 5.10
C VAL A 539 4.93 3.70 4.95
N TYR A 540 5.59 3.94 6.07
CA TYR A 540 7.01 4.20 6.15
C TYR A 540 7.65 3.07 6.93
N LEU A 541 8.67 2.45 6.35
CA LEU A 541 9.49 1.43 6.99
C LEU A 541 10.90 2.00 7.17
N ALA A 542 11.46 1.82 8.35
CA ALA A 542 12.84 2.15 8.62
C ALA A 542 13.58 0.98 9.29
N GLY A 543 14.89 1.02 9.18
CA GLY A 543 15.72 -0.10 9.55
C GLY A 543 17.19 0.12 9.22
N GLN A 544 17.94 -0.98 9.21
CA GLN A 544 19.36 -1.01 8.85
C GLN A 544 19.61 -2.00 7.71
N THR A 545 20.60 -1.71 6.87
CA THR A 545 20.92 -2.54 5.70
C THR A 545 22.42 -2.64 5.44
N ASN A 546 22.91 -3.82 5.06
CA ASN A 546 24.26 -3.98 4.49
C ASN A 546 24.26 -4.26 2.97
N SER A 547 23.10 -4.11 2.33
CA SER A 547 22.94 -4.36 0.90
C SER A 547 23.80 -3.40 0.07
N ALA A 548 24.85 -3.92 -0.56
CA ALA A 548 25.84 -3.11 -1.28
C ALA A 548 25.25 -2.38 -2.50
N GLU A 549 24.17 -2.92 -3.08
CA GLU A 549 23.39 -2.27 -4.14
C GLU A 549 22.57 -1.07 -3.68
N SER A 550 22.56 -0.74 -2.38
CA SER A 550 21.99 0.49 -1.82
C SER A 550 22.96 1.67 -1.86
N GLY A 551 24.25 1.39 -2.10
CA GLY A 551 25.35 2.35 -2.07
C GLY A 551 25.54 3.01 -0.71
N LEU A 552 25.61 2.14 0.29
CA LEU A 552 26.03 2.44 1.64
C LEU A 552 27.33 3.27 1.65
N ARG A 553 27.44 4.15 2.65
CA ARG A 553 28.68 4.82 2.95
C ARG A 553 29.55 3.99 3.91
N GLY A 554 28.92 3.17 4.75
CA GLY A 554 29.55 2.25 5.68
C GLY A 554 29.27 0.77 5.39
N THR A 555 29.46 -0.07 6.41
CA THR A 555 29.17 -1.52 6.34
C THR A 555 27.70 -1.83 6.58
N TYR A 556 27.02 -1.02 7.38
CA TYR A 556 25.57 -0.95 7.51
C TYR A 556 25.18 0.53 7.58
N ASP A 557 24.15 0.95 6.85
CA ASP A 557 23.55 2.28 7.00
C ASP A 557 22.09 2.13 7.46
N LEU A 558 21.50 3.20 8.02
CA LEU A 558 20.06 3.26 8.23
C LEU A 558 19.35 3.49 6.89
N PHE A 559 18.14 2.94 6.73
CA PHE A 559 17.27 3.25 5.60
C PHE A 559 15.91 3.76 6.04
N LEU A 560 15.30 4.56 5.16
CA LEU A 560 13.89 4.89 5.19
C LEU A 560 13.29 4.57 3.81
N ALA A 561 12.27 3.72 3.82
CA ALA A 561 11.48 3.35 2.66
C ALA A 561 10.04 3.81 2.85
N ARG A 562 9.42 4.27 1.77
CA ARG A 562 7.98 4.52 1.72
C ARG A 562 7.32 3.45 0.85
N VAL A 563 6.29 2.82 1.39
CA VAL A 563 5.50 1.78 0.73
C VAL A 563 4.06 2.30 0.61
N ASP A 564 3.59 2.43 -0.62
CA ASP A 564 2.24 2.92 -0.92
C ASP A 564 1.26 1.75 -0.94
N LEU A 565 0.48 1.61 0.13
CA LEU A 565 -0.47 0.53 0.29
C LEU A 565 -1.86 0.99 -0.17
N ARG A 566 -2.13 0.89 -1.46
CA ARG A 566 -3.47 1.10 -2.06
C ARG A 566 -4.18 -0.23 -2.37
N PRO A 567 -4.79 -0.90 -1.39
CA PRO A 567 -5.32 -2.26 -1.57
C PRO A 567 -6.47 -2.37 -2.58
N LEU A 568 -7.17 -1.26 -2.86
CA LEU A 568 -8.24 -1.17 -3.86
C LEU A 568 -7.75 -0.67 -5.24
N VAL A 569 -6.44 -0.46 -5.43
CA VAL A 569 -5.87 -0.15 -6.74
C VAL A 569 -5.32 -1.42 -7.39
N VAL A 570 -5.84 -1.73 -8.58
CA VAL A 570 -5.33 -2.82 -9.43
C VAL A 570 -4.29 -2.25 -10.38
N ASP A 571 -3.02 -2.50 -10.10
CA ASP A 571 -1.87 -2.06 -10.90
C ASP A 571 -1.12 -3.23 -11.55
N SER A 572 -1.60 -4.46 -11.36
CA SER A 572 -0.97 -5.68 -11.84
C SER A 572 -2.00 -6.64 -12.44
N SER A 573 -1.64 -7.30 -13.55
CA SER A 573 -2.49 -8.30 -14.21
C SER A 573 -2.35 -9.73 -13.67
N ARG A 574 -1.56 -9.91 -12.62
CA ARG A 574 -1.38 -11.19 -11.91
C ARG A 574 -2.70 -11.70 -11.34
N ASP A 575 -2.84 -13.02 -11.25
CA ASP A 575 -4.05 -13.66 -10.70
C ASP A 575 -4.28 -13.36 -9.22
N ALA A 576 -3.21 -13.27 -8.43
CA ALA A 576 -3.26 -13.10 -6.99
C ALA A 576 -2.11 -12.22 -6.48
N GLY A 577 -2.14 -11.91 -5.18
CA GLY A 577 -1.21 -10.99 -4.53
C GLY A 577 -1.65 -9.53 -4.67
N PHE A 578 -1.02 -8.63 -3.91
CA PHE A 578 -1.36 -7.21 -3.92
C PHE A 578 -1.34 -6.61 -5.33
N GLY A 579 -2.26 -5.67 -5.57
CA GLY A 579 -2.40 -4.98 -6.86
C GLY A 579 -3.12 -5.81 -7.91
N SER A 580 -3.54 -7.04 -7.58
CA SER A 580 -4.43 -7.87 -8.42
C SER A 580 -5.90 -7.58 -8.13
N LEU A 581 -6.76 -7.86 -9.11
CA LEU A 581 -8.22 -7.77 -8.93
C LEU A 581 -8.75 -8.74 -7.87
N ARG A 582 -8.20 -9.95 -7.79
CA ARG A 582 -8.57 -10.95 -6.77
C ARG A 582 -8.36 -10.40 -5.36
N TYR A 583 -7.21 -9.76 -5.16
CA TYR A 583 -6.86 -9.15 -3.90
C TYR A 583 -7.82 -8.02 -3.53
N ALA A 584 -8.08 -7.10 -4.47
CA ALA A 584 -8.99 -5.99 -4.26
C ALA A 584 -10.41 -6.46 -3.86
N ILE A 585 -10.91 -7.53 -4.47
CA ILE A 585 -12.21 -8.13 -4.10
C ILE A 585 -12.17 -8.74 -2.70
N GLN A 586 -11.12 -9.52 -2.37
CA GLN A 586 -10.96 -10.12 -1.04
C GLN A 586 -10.87 -9.06 0.06
N TYR A 587 -10.13 -7.99 -0.20
CA TYR A 587 -10.00 -6.87 0.71
C TYR A 587 -11.35 -6.18 0.91
N ALA A 588 -12.04 -5.80 -0.17
CA ALA A 588 -13.36 -5.17 -0.10
C ALA A 588 -14.39 -6.02 0.67
N ASN A 589 -14.40 -7.35 0.48
CA ASN A 589 -15.31 -8.24 1.18
C ASN A 589 -15.13 -8.29 2.71
N ARG A 590 -13.97 -7.86 3.21
CA ARG A 590 -13.68 -7.80 4.65
C ARG A 590 -13.95 -6.42 5.25
N GLN A 591 -14.17 -5.42 4.40
CA GLN A 591 -14.39 -4.03 4.80
C GLN A 591 -15.88 -3.70 4.66
N PRO A 592 -16.63 -3.53 5.76
CA PRO A 592 -18.05 -3.23 5.67
C PRO A 592 -18.28 -1.86 5.03
N GLY A 593 -19.04 -1.82 3.92
CA GLY A 593 -19.43 -0.58 3.27
C GLY A 593 -19.15 -0.57 1.77
N SER A 594 -19.55 0.51 1.09
CA SER A 594 -19.35 0.61 -0.35
C SER A 594 -17.89 0.91 -0.69
N ASN A 595 -17.21 -0.08 -1.27
CA ASN A 595 -15.82 0.02 -1.69
C ASN A 595 -15.71 0.27 -3.21
N SER A 596 -14.59 0.86 -3.66
CA SER A 596 -14.35 1.15 -5.09
C SER A 596 -12.98 0.67 -5.55
N VAL A 597 -12.96 -0.19 -6.57
CA VAL A 597 -11.74 -0.67 -7.24
C VAL A 597 -11.34 0.30 -8.34
N HIS A 598 -10.08 0.73 -8.32
CA HIS A 598 -9.49 1.59 -9.33
C HIS A 598 -8.38 0.86 -10.10
N PHE A 599 -8.37 0.94 -11.42
CA PHE A 599 -7.35 0.32 -12.26
C PHE A 599 -6.27 1.33 -12.65
N ARG A 600 -5.00 0.94 -12.52
CA ARG A 600 -3.80 1.71 -12.92
C ARG A 600 -2.69 0.78 -13.42
N LEU A 601 -3.05 -0.23 -14.21
CA LEU A 601 -2.06 -1.13 -14.79
C LEU A 601 -1.13 -0.34 -15.73
N PRO A 602 0.19 -0.56 -15.64
CA PRO A 602 1.13 0.25 -16.37
C PRO A 602 1.48 -0.37 -17.73
N GLY A 603 1.91 0.48 -18.69
CA GLY A 603 2.18 0.06 -20.07
C GLY A 603 1.05 0.47 -21.02
N ALA A 604 1.03 -0.04 -22.25
CA ALA A 604 -0.08 0.17 -23.18
C ALA A 604 -1.07 -1.00 -23.08
N GLY A 605 -2.36 -0.69 -22.92
CA GLY A 605 -3.43 -1.67 -22.91
C GLY A 605 -3.85 -2.14 -24.33
N PRO A 606 -4.86 -3.00 -24.42
CA PRO A 606 -5.67 -3.53 -23.32
C PRO A 606 -4.89 -4.50 -22.42
N TYR A 607 -5.18 -4.48 -21.12
CA TYR A 607 -4.54 -5.30 -20.12
C TYR A 607 -5.37 -6.54 -19.83
N THR A 608 -4.79 -7.72 -20.02
CA THR A 608 -5.48 -9.00 -19.78
C THR A 608 -5.10 -9.59 -18.45
N ILE A 609 -6.08 -9.73 -17.56
CA ILE A 609 -6.02 -10.51 -16.33
C ILE A 609 -6.54 -11.91 -16.67
N THR A 610 -5.71 -12.94 -16.47
CA THR A 610 -6.08 -14.34 -16.71
C THR A 610 -6.06 -15.10 -15.40
N PRO A 611 -7.19 -15.17 -14.66
CA PRO A 611 -7.21 -15.84 -13.36
C PRO A 611 -6.91 -17.34 -13.49
N ALA A 612 -6.16 -17.90 -12.54
CA ALA A 612 -5.83 -19.33 -12.51
C ALA A 612 -6.95 -20.17 -11.87
N SER A 613 -7.84 -19.53 -11.12
CA SER A 613 -9.04 -20.10 -10.49
C SER A 613 -10.18 -19.07 -10.51
N PRO A 614 -11.45 -19.45 -10.23
CA PRO A 614 -12.54 -18.48 -10.16
C PRO A 614 -12.21 -17.31 -9.22
N LEU A 615 -12.62 -16.09 -9.59
CA LEU A 615 -12.43 -14.93 -8.73
C LEU A 615 -13.30 -15.06 -7.45
N PRO A 616 -12.91 -14.42 -6.34
CA PRO A 616 -13.67 -14.45 -5.10
C PRO A 616 -15.09 -13.92 -5.32
N VAL A 617 -16.06 -14.50 -4.59
CA VAL A 617 -17.44 -14.00 -4.58
C VAL A 617 -17.47 -12.59 -3.98
N ILE A 618 -18.11 -11.64 -4.64
CA ILE A 618 -18.33 -10.30 -4.09
C ILE A 618 -19.45 -10.40 -3.04
N SER A 619 -19.09 -10.30 -1.76
CA SER A 619 -19.98 -10.49 -0.60
C SER A 619 -20.30 -9.19 0.15
N ASP A 620 -19.60 -8.09 -0.16
CA ASP A 620 -19.88 -6.74 0.34
C ASP A 620 -20.02 -5.76 -0.84
N PRO A 621 -20.80 -4.65 -0.73
CA PRO A 621 -20.99 -3.72 -1.85
C PRO A 621 -19.71 -3.21 -2.50
N LEU A 622 -19.57 -3.43 -3.82
CA LEU A 622 -18.35 -3.13 -4.55
C LEU A 622 -18.61 -2.44 -5.90
N PHE A 623 -17.87 -1.35 -6.14
CA PHE A 623 -17.81 -0.66 -7.43
C PHE A 623 -16.54 -1.10 -8.17
N ILE A 624 -16.69 -1.83 -9.27
CA ILE A 624 -15.56 -2.22 -10.15
C ILE A 624 -15.72 -1.49 -11.47
N ASP A 625 -14.90 -0.45 -11.68
CA ASP A 625 -14.97 0.38 -12.87
C ASP A 625 -13.66 0.35 -13.68
N GLY A 626 -13.66 -0.44 -14.75
CA GLY A 626 -12.57 -0.52 -15.71
C GLY A 626 -12.28 0.79 -16.44
N ASN A 627 -13.21 1.77 -16.43
CA ASN A 627 -12.98 3.09 -17.01
C ASN A 627 -12.02 3.95 -16.18
N THR A 628 -11.71 3.55 -14.95
CA THR A 628 -10.68 4.19 -14.12
C THR A 628 -9.27 3.98 -14.65
N GLN A 629 -9.06 2.98 -15.51
CA GLN A 629 -7.78 2.70 -16.16
C GLN A 629 -7.38 3.84 -17.11
N PRO A 630 -6.19 4.45 -16.95
CA PRO A 630 -5.66 5.38 -17.93
C PRO A 630 -5.66 4.80 -19.35
N GLY A 631 -6.25 5.56 -20.29
CA GLY A 631 -6.43 5.14 -21.69
C GLY A 631 -7.80 4.53 -21.99
N ALA A 632 -8.60 4.19 -20.97
CA ALA A 632 -9.98 3.79 -21.18
C ALA A 632 -10.86 4.98 -21.57
N ALA A 633 -11.90 4.71 -22.37
CA ALA A 633 -12.90 5.71 -22.75
C ALA A 633 -14.30 5.12 -22.63
N VAL A 634 -15.21 5.87 -22.01
CA VAL A 634 -16.64 5.55 -21.97
C VAL A 634 -17.28 5.85 -23.32
N ASN A 635 -18.34 5.11 -23.65
CA ASN A 635 -19.09 5.38 -24.88
C ASN A 635 -19.79 6.76 -24.82
N THR A 636 -19.65 7.51 -25.89
CA THR A 636 -20.37 8.77 -26.13
C THR A 636 -21.21 8.73 -27.42
N ALA A 637 -21.09 7.66 -28.21
CA ALA A 637 -21.80 7.52 -29.47
C ALA A 637 -23.24 7.04 -29.27
N GLU A 638 -24.18 7.66 -30.00
CA GLU A 638 -25.60 7.27 -29.99
C GLU A 638 -25.85 5.95 -30.73
N VAL A 639 -25.04 5.63 -31.75
CA VAL A 639 -25.10 4.39 -32.55
C VAL A 639 -23.78 3.65 -32.45
N GLY A 640 -23.82 2.32 -32.33
CA GLY A 640 -22.62 1.52 -32.05
C GLY A 640 -22.01 1.86 -30.69
N THR A 641 -20.70 1.71 -30.52
CA THR A 641 -20.00 2.23 -29.35
C THR A 641 -18.60 2.67 -29.76
N ASN A 642 -18.18 3.82 -29.23
CA ASN A 642 -16.79 4.27 -29.28
C ASN A 642 -16.07 4.09 -27.94
N ALA A 643 -16.66 3.28 -27.03
CA ALA A 643 -15.96 2.89 -25.82
C ALA A 643 -14.66 2.16 -26.16
N ALA A 644 -13.63 2.41 -25.36
CA ALA A 644 -12.35 1.75 -25.43
C ALA A 644 -12.07 1.11 -24.07
N PRO A 645 -12.71 -0.02 -23.72
CA PRO A 645 -12.45 -0.69 -22.45
C PRO A 645 -11.03 -1.25 -22.45
N MET A 646 -10.30 -1.05 -21.35
CA MET A 646 -8.88 -1.44 -21.25
C MET A 646 -8.65 -2.68 -20.40
N ILE A 647 -9.64 -3.13 -19.62
CA ILE A 647 -9.48 -4.24 -18.68
C ILE A 647 -10.17 -5.49 -19.21
N VAL A 648 -9.38 -6.53 -19.49
CA VAL A 648 -9.87 -7.81 -20.01
C VAL A 648 -9.75 -8.89 -18.94
N LEU A 649 -10.87 -9.49 -18.56
CA LEU A 649 -10.96 -10.65 -17.68
C LEU A 649 -11.13 -11.92 -18.53
N ASN A 650 -10.06 -12.72 -18.60
CA ASN A 650 -9.98 -13.90 -19.45
C ASN A 650 -10.09 -15.20 -18.64
N GLY A 651 -11.19 -15.92 -18.83
CA GLY A 651 -11.52 -17.16 -18.09
C GLY A 651 -10.84 -18.43 -18.59
N ALA A 652 -9.92 -18.35 -19.55
CA ALA A 652 -9.34 -19.52 -20.23
C ALA A 652 -8.66 -20.54 -19.31
N LEU A 653 -8.19 -20.12 -18.11
CA LEU A 653 -7.55 -21.01 -17.13
C LEU A 653 -8.45 -21.34 -15.92
N ALA A 654 -9.17 -20.35 -15.41
CA ALA A 654 -9.97 -20.48 -14.19
C ALA A 654 -11.14 -21.47 -14.28
N GLY A 655 -11.78 -21.59 -15.46
CA GLY A 655 -13.08 -22.24 -15.58
C GLY A 655 -14.17 -21.55 -14.75
N GLY A 656 -15.41 -22.02 -14.85
CA GLY A 656 -16.51 -21.54 -14.00
C GLY A 656 -16.93 -20.08 -14.26
N THR A 657 -17.18 -19.33 -13.18
CA THR A 657 -17.76 -17.99 -13.21
C THR A 657 -16.68 -16.89 -13.14
N GLY A 658 -16.80 -15.86 -13.97
CA GLY A 658 -15.93 -14.69 -13.97
C GLY A 658 -16.11 -13.84 -12.71
N LEU A 659 -17.23 -13.14 -12.60
CA LEU A 659 -17.61 -12.41 -11.39
C LEU A 659 -18.94 -12.94 -10.84
N LYS A 660 -18.93 -13.36 -9.58
CA LYS A 660 -20.13 -13.79 -8.84
C LYS A 660 -20.47 -12.73 -7.80
N VAL A 661 -21.67 -12.15 -7.92
CA VAL A 661 -22.10 -10.97 -7.14
C VAL A 661 -23.20 -11.34 -6.16
N ASN A 662 -22.93 -11.27 -4.86
CA ASN A 662 -23.87 -11.56 -3.78
C ASN A 662 -24.22 -10.32 -2.92
N ALA A 663 -23.68 -9.16 -3.25
CA ALA A 663 -23.96 -7.88 -2.60
C ALA A 663 -24.15 -6.76 -3.63
N ASN A 664 -24.84 -5.69 -3.25
CA ASN A 664 -25.20 -4.62 -4.17
C ASN A 664 -23.96 -3.97 -4.80
N SER A 665 -23.82 -4.04 -6.12
CA SER A 665 -22.55 -3.72 -6.80
C SER A 665 -22.75 -3.00 -8.13
N VAL A 666 -21.67 -2.43 -8.67
CA VAL A 666 -21.63 -1.92 -10.05
C VAL A 666 -20.41 -2.49 -10.75
N LEU A 667 -20.62 -2.93 -11.99
CA LEU A 667 -19.60 -3.46 -12.87
C LEU A 667 -19.59 -2.63 -14.15
N ALA A 668 -18.52 -1.87 -14.38
CA ALA A 668 -18.43 -0.94 -15.49
C ALA A 668 -17.16 -1.08 -16.33
N GLY A 669 -17.27 -0.93 -17.65
CA GLY A 669 -16.10 -0.80 -18.54
C GLY A 669 -15.17 -2.02 -18.60
N LEU A 670 -15.67 -3.22 -18.33
CA LEU A 670 -14.90 -4.47 -18.33
C LEU A 670 -15.12 -5.26 -19.62
N VAL A 671 -14.09 -5.98 -20.06
CA VAL A 671 -14.20 -7.01 -21.10
C VAL A 671 -14.18 -8.38 -20.44
N LEU A 672 -15.18 -9.24 -20.68
CA LEU A 672 -15.23 -10.59 -20.11
C LEU A 672 -15.33 -11.65 -21.21
N GLN A 673 -14.33 -12.54 -21.27
CA GLN A 673 -14.20 -13.54 -22.34
C GLN A 673 -13.77 -14.91 -21.83
N ARG A 674 -14.19 -15.97 -22.54
CA ARG A 674 -13.78 -17.37 -22.32
C ARG A 674 -14.15 -17.95 -20.94
N TRP A 675 -15.28 -17.53 -20.37
CA TRP A 675 -15.83 -18.06 -19.13
C TRP A 675 -16.91 -19.12 -19.40
N ARG A 676 -17.19 -19.98 -18.41
CA ARG A 676 -18.43 -20.76 -18.41
C ARG A 676 -19.63 -19.84 -18.14
N THR A 677 -19.46 -18.89 -17.23
CA THR A 677 -20.43 -17.82 -16.98
C THR A 677 -19.66 -16.54 -16.74
N ALA A 678 -19.78 -15.53 -17.60
CA ALA A 678 -18.99 -14.30 -17.43
C ALA A 678 -19.42 -13.56 -16.14
N LEU A 679 -20.72 -13.35 -15.98
CA LEU A 679 -21.32 -12.70 -14.80
C LEU A 679 -22.45 -13.56 -14.20
N GLU A 680 -22.38 -13.82 -12.90
CA GLU A 680 -23.48 -14.41 -12.12
C GLU A 680 -23.98 -13.41 -11.07
N LEU A 681 -25.24 -12.99 -11.19
CA LEU A 681 -25.83 -11.92 -10.37
C LEU A 681 -26.87 -12.51 -9.39
N ASN A 682 -26.63 -12.31 -8.08
CA ASN A 682 -27.50 -12.75 -6.98
C ASN A 682 -27.99 -11.57 -6.09
N ALA A 683 -27.59 -10.34 -6.41
CA ALA A 683 -27.94 -9.11 -5.70
C ALA A 683 -28.10 -7.95 -6.71
N ALA A 684 -28.65 -6.81 -6.26
CA ALA A 684 -28.84 -5.64 -7.13
C ALA A 684 -27.51 -5.21 -7.77
N THR A 685 -27.43 -5.28 -9.10
CA THR A 685 -26.19 -5.02 -9.82
C THR A 685 -26.46 -4.16 -11.05
N ASP A 686 -25.66 -3.11 -11.22
CA ASP A 686 -25.59 -2.32 -12.46
C ASP A 686 -24.42 -2.82 -13.31
N VAL A 687 -24.72 -3.29 -14.51
CA VAL A 687 -23.73 -3.72 -15.52
C VAL A 687 -23.78 -2.72 -16.67
N SER A 688 -22.75 -1.89 -16.79
CA SER A 688 -22.74 -0.74 -17.70
C SER A 688 -21.46 -0.66 -18.54
N GLY A 689 -21.58 -0.48 -19.85
CA GLY A 689 -20.42 -0.26 -20.73
C GLY A 689 -19.45 -1.46 -20.83
N CYS A 690 -19.90 -2.66 -20.48
CA CYS A 690 -19.10 -3.89 -20.53
C CYS A 690 -19.17 -4.57 -21.91
N PHE A 691 -18.08 -5.25 -22.28
CA PHE A 691 -17.96 -6.04 -23.51
C PHE A 691 -17.88 -7.52 -23.11
N ILE A 692 -18.87 -8.33 -23.46
CA ILE A 692 -19.05 -9.67 -22.93
C ILE A 692 -19.10 -10.67 -24.09
N GLY A 693 -18.09 -11.54 -24.16
CA GLY A 693 -17.91 -12.57 -25.18
C GLY A 693 -17.17 -12.09 -26.45
N THR A 694 -16.48 -10.97 -26.35
CA THR A 694 -15.67 -10.36 -27.44
C THR A 694 -14.35 -9.80 -26.92
N THR A 695 -13.47 -9.41 -27.84
CA THR A 695 -12.21 -8.72 -27.52
C THR A 695 -12.46 -7.27 -27.09
N ALA A 696 -11.42 -6.55 -26.63
CA ALA A 696 -11.53 -5.16 -26.18
C ALA A 696 -11.96 -4.18 -27.29
N GLU A 697 -11.71 -4.52 -28.55
CA GLU A 697 -12.19 -3.77 -29.71
C GLU A 697 -13.69 -4.01 -29.96
N GLY A 698 -14.24 -5.10 -29.43
CA GLY A 698 -15.63 -5.52 -29.65
C GLY A 698 -15.92 -6.00 -31.07
N LEU A 699 -14.88 -6.38 -31.84
CA LEU A 699 -15.02 -6.75 -33.26
C LEU A 699 -14.65 -8.22 -33.55
N THR A 700 -14.18 -8.97 -32.56
CA THR A 700 -13.79 -10.37 -32.69
C THR A 700 -14.44 -11.22 -31.62
N GLU A 701 -14.92 -12.41 -31.98
CA GLU A 701 -15.53 -13.35 -31.05
C GLU A 701 -14.51 -13.88 -30.03
N ALA A 702 -14.90 -13.87 -28.76
CA ALA A 702 -14.15 -14.45 -27.64
C ALA A 702 -15.14 -15.02 -26.61
N GLY A 703 -16.07 -15.83 -27.12
CA GLY A 703 -17.28 -16.25 -26.45
C GLY A 703 -17.14 -16.85 -25.07
N ASN A 704 -18.18 -16.65 -24.26
CA ASN A 704 -18.45 -17.41 -23.03
C ASN A 704 -19.51 -18.48 -23.31
N VAL A 705 -19.65 -19.49 -22.45
CA VAL A 705 -20.82 -20.39 -22.53
C VAL A 705 -22.10 -19.61 -22.20
N GLU A 706 -22.08 -18.90 -21.08
CA GLU A 706 -23.11 -17.93 -20.71
C GLU A 706 -22.47 -16.54 -20.50
N GLY A 707 -23.06 -15.49 -21.06
CA GLY A 707 -22.66 -14.10 -20.84
C GLY A 707 -23.06 -13.66 -19.43
N ILE A 708 -24.32 -13.24 -19.27
CA ILE A 708 -24.88 -12.80 -17.98
C ILE A 708 -25.96 -13.77 -17.52
N VAL A 709 -25.83 -14.29 -16.30
CA VAL A 709 -26.85 -15.12 -15.65
C VAL A 709 -27.32 -14.42 -14.39
N VAL A 710 -28.61 -14.08 -14.35
CA VAL A 710 -29.27 -13.55 -13.16
C VAL A 710 -29.96 -14.71 -12.46
N ARG A 711 -29.62 -14.95 -11.19
CA ARG A 711 -30.20 -16.04 -10.38
C ARG A 711 -31.05 -15.53 -9.22
N GLY A 712 -30.85 -14.30 -8.77
CA GLY A 712 -31.58 -13.72 -7.65
C GLY A 712 -31.25 -12.25 -7.40
N GLY A 713 -31.86 -11.69 -6.35
CA GLY A 713 -31.86 -10.26 -6.06
C GLY A 713 -32.94 -9.52 -6.83
N ASP A 714 -33.25 -8.29 -6.41
CA ASP A 714 -34.19 -7.40 -7.11
C ASP A 714 -33.42 -6.22 -7.74
N ASN A 715 -33.99 -5.60 -8.78
CA ASN A 715 -33.46 -4.40 -9.44
C ASN A 715 -32.07 -4.58 -10.11
N GLN A 716 -31.89 -5.62 -10.92
CA GLN A 716 -30.68 -5.73 -11.76
C GLN A 716 -30.84 -4.82 -12.99
N LEU A 717 -29.80 -4.05 -13.30
CA LEU A 717 -29.75 -3.20 -14.48
C LEU A 717 -28.64 -3.70 -15.40
N ILE A 718 -29.02 -4.23 -16.56
CA ILE A 718 -28.10 -4.61 -17.63
C ILE A 718 -28.20 -3.55 -18.72
N GLY A 719 -27.32 -2.57 -18.62
CA GLY A 719 -27.36 -1.34 -19.40
C GLY A 719 -28.42 -0.36 -18.91
N GLN A 720 -28.31 0.88 -19.39
CA GLN A 720 -29.15 2.02 -19.01
C GLN A 720 -29.30 3.00 -20.19
N PRO A 721 -30.22 3.98 -20.11
CA PRO A 721 -30.50 4.89 -21.23
C PRO A 721 -29.33 5.77 -21.68
N ALA A 722 -28.30 5.94 -20.85
CA ALA A 722 -27.11 6.71 -21.21
C ALA A 722 -26.24 5.92 -22.21
N PRO A 723 -25.68 6.56 -23.26
CA PRO A 723 -24.75 5.90 -24.17
C PRO A 723 -23.60 5.19 -23.47
N SER A 724 -23.06 5.78 -22.39
CA SER A 724 -21.97 5.23 -21.58
C SER A 724 -22.28 3.88 -20.93
N SER A 725 -23.56 3.55 -20.76
CA SER A 725 -24.00 2.30 -20.14
C SER A 725 -24.23 1.16 -21.15
N ARG A 726 -24.12 1.43 -22.46
CA ARG A 726 -24.35 0.43 -23.51
C ARG A 726 -23.35 -0.72 -23.43
N ASN A 727 -23.84 -1.93 -23.14
CA ASN A 727 -23.02 -3.13 -23.20
C ASN A 727 -22.99 -3.71 -24.62
N VAL A 728 -21.91 -4.40 -24.94
CA VAL A 728 -21.76 -5.23 -26.16
C VAL A 728 -21.73 -6.69 -25.72
N ILE A 729 -22.75 -7.47 -26.03
CA ILE A 729 -22.93 -8.85 -25.54
C ILE A 729 -23.07 -9.79 -26.74
N CYS A 730 -21.97 -10.41 -27.15
CA CYS A 730 -21.84 -11.10 -28.43
C CYS A 730 -20.93 -12.32 -28.31
N GLY A 731 -21.03 -13.28 -29.24
CA GLY A 731 -20.20 -14.48 -29.25
C GLY A 731 -20.47 -15.52 -28.16
N ASN A 732 -21.49 -15.35 -27.30
CA ASN A 732 -21.76 -16.25 -26.19
C ASN A 732 -22.67 -17.41 -26.61
N GLY A 733 -22.67 -18.53 -25.89
CA GLY A 733 -23.72 -19.56 -26.06
C GLY A 733 -25.11 -19.02 -25.71
N THR A 734 -25.23 -18.26 -24.62
CA THR A 734 -26.41 -17.45 -24.27
C THR A 734 -25.93 -16.08 -23.81
N ALA A 735 -26.49 -15.00 -24.37
CA ALA A 735 -26.07 -13.64 -24.02
C ALA A 735 -26.55 -13.24 -22.62
N ILE A 736 -27.87 -13.31 -22.37
CA ILE A 736 -28.47 -13.00 -21.06
C ILE A 736 -29.49 -14.07 -20.68
N ARG A 737 -29.41 -14.59 -19.45
CA ARG A 737 -30.38 -15.52 -18.88
C ARG A 737 -30.91 -15.02 -17.54
N CYS A 738 -32.21 -14.76 -17.48
CA CYS A 738 -32.93 -14.57 -16.21
C CYS A 738 -33.46 -15.93 -15.77
N ALA A 739 -32.78 -16.55 -14.80
CA ALA A 739 -33.14 -17.87 -14.29
C ALA A 739 -34.36 -17.80 -13.35
N ALA A 740 -34.95 -18.93 -12.99
CA ALA A 740 -36.19 -19.01 -12.21
C ALA A 740 -36.25 -18.19 -10.88
N GLY A 741 -35.10 -17.83 -10.29
CA GLY A 741 -35.03 -16.99 -9.09
C GLY A 741 -34.86 -15.48 -9.34
N ALA A 742 -34.66 -15.06 -10.59
CA ALA A 742 -34.45 -13.66 -10.95
C ALA A 742 -35.74 -12.85 -10.80
N ARG A 743 -35.62 -11.58 -10.41
CA ARG A 743 -36.74 -10.64 -10.23
C ARG A 743 -36.35 -9.25 -10.70
N ASP A 744 -37.30 -8.56 -11.31
CA ASP A 744 -37.17 -7.16 -11.69
C ASP A 744 -35.89 -6.80 -12.48
N VAL A 745 -35.50 -7.66 -13.42
CA VAL A 745 -34.36 -7.43 -14.32
C VAL A 745 -34.72 -6.42 -15.41
N GLY A 746 -34.00 -5.32 -15.48
CA GLY A 746 -34.07 -4.35 -16.56
C GLY A 746 -32.91 -4.49 -17.53
N ILE A 747 -33.21 -4.72 -18.81
CA ILE A 747 -32.22 -4.89 -19.89
C ILE A 747 -32.43 -3.76 -20.90
N TYR A 748 -31.52 -2.78 -20.94
CA TYR A 748 -31.70 -1.55 -21.73
C TYR A 748 -30.46 -1.18 -22.52
N ASN A 749 -30.66 -0.63 -23.73
CA ASN A 749 -29.61 0.00 -24.53
C ASN A 749 -28.38 -0.90 -24.81
N ASN A 750 -28.57 -2.21 -24.98
CA ASN A 750 -27.48 -3.15 -25.27
C ASN A 750 -27.39 -3.47 -26.77
N LEU A 751 -26.18 -3.80 -27.23
CA LEU A 751 -25.93 -4.48 -28.51
C LEU A 751 -25.78 -5.97 -28.23
N ILE A 752 -26.72 -6.79 -28.73
CA ILE A 752 -26.77 -8.24 -28.46
C ILE A 752 -26.61 -9.01 -29.76
N GLY A 753 -25.50 -9.74 -29.90
CA GLY A 753 -25.11 -10.49 -31.10
C GLY A 753 -24.50 -9.63 -32.23
N LEU A 754 -24.21 -8.37 -31.91
CA LEU A 754 -23.53 -7.39 -32.77
C LEU A 754 -22.19 -7.00 -32.16
N GLY A 755 -21.23 -6.68 -33.02
CA GLY A 755 -19.98 -6.05 -32.60
C GLY A 755 -20.15 -4.60 -32.17
N ALA A 756 -19.07 -4.01 -31.66
CA ALA A 756 -19.02 -2.65 -31.14
C ALA A 756 -19.38 -1.57 -32.19
N ASP A 757 -19.20 -1.84 -33.49
CA ASP A 757 -19.65 -0.94 -34.54
C ASP A 757 -21.19 -0.90 -34.71
N GLY A 758 -21.92 -1.79 -34.03
CA GLY A 758 -23.37 -1.92 -34.10
C GLY A 758 -23.87 -2.58 -35.39
N ALA A 759 -22.98 -3.16 -36.20
CA ALA A 759 -23.33 -3.73 -37.51
C ALA A 759 -22.66 -5.09 -37.78
N ARG A 760 -21.49 -5.36 -37.20
CA ARG A 760 -20.75 -6.59 -37.44
C ARG A 760 -21.48 -7.79 -36.83
N PRO A 761 -21.70 -8.88 -37.58
CA PRO A 761 -22.33 -10.08 -37.04
C PRO A 761 -21.36 -10.82 -36.11
N LEU A 762 -21.69 -10.86 -34.82
CA LEU A 762 -20.98 -11.60 -33.76
C LEU A 762 -22.02 -12.34 -32.90
N GLY A 763 -22.83 -13.17 -33.56
CA GLY A 763 -24.00 -13.79 -32.96
C GLY A 763 -23.74 -14.53 -31.64
N ASN A 764 -24.71 -14.51 -30.74
CA ASN A 764 -24.78 -15.50 -29.66
C ASN A 764 -25.51 -16.76 -30.16
N GLY A 765 -25.54 -17.82 -29.35
CA GLY A 765 -26.49 -18.92 -29.51
C GLY A 765 -27.92 -18.38 -29.35
N VAL A 766 -28.28 -18.00 -28.12
CA VAL A 766 -29.54 -17.30 -27.80
C VAL A 766 -29.23 -15.88 -27.31
N GLY A 767 -30.03 -14.90 -27.72
CA GLY A 767 -29.92 -13.52 -27.25
C GLY A 767 -30.32 -13.38 -25.78
N VAL A 768 -31.62 -13.45 -25.48
CA VAL A 768 -32.15 -13.30 -24.12
C VAL A 768 -33.07 -14.47 -23.76
N ILE A 769 -32.91 -15.02 -22.55
CA ILE A 769 -33.77 -16.07 -22.00
C ILE A 769 -34.48 -15.56 -20.75
N PHE A 770 -35.81 -15.67 -20.71
CA PHE A 770 -36.62 -15.45 -19.53
C PHE A 770 -37.19 -16.78 -19.01
N GLN A 771 -36.77 -17.20 -17.82
CA GLN A 771 -37.28 -18.38 -17.09
C GLN A 771 -38.08 -17.99 -15.83
N SER A 772 -38.36 -16.71 -15.67
CA SER A 772 -39.01 -16.08 -14.53
C SER A 772 -39.81 -14.86 -14.98
N ASP A 773 -40.56 -14.27 -14.06
CA ASP A 773 -41.60 -13.31 -14.36
C ASP A 773 -41.13 -11.85 -14.22
N GLY A 774 -41.86 -10.96 -14.89
CA GLY A 774 -41.87 -9.52 -14.55
C GLY A 774 -40.65 -8.71 -15.01
N HIS A 775 -39.86 -9.19 -15.96
CA HIS A 775 -38.65 -8.47 -16.44
C HIS A 775 -38.96 -7.43 -17.52
N TRP A 776 -38.00 -6.55 -17.79
CA TRP A 776 -38.04 -5.56 -18.87
C TRP A 776 -36.91 -5.78 -19.86
N LEU A 777 -37.27 -5.95 -21.13
CA LEU A 777 -36.37 -5.87 -22.27
C LEU A 777 -36.73 -4.62 -23.06
N GLY A 778 -35.91 -3.59 -22.93
CA GLY A 778 -36.13 -2.28 -23.53
C GLY A 778 -37.22 -1.47 -22.83
N GLY A 779 -37.50 -0.28 -23.36
CA GLY A 779 -38.42 0.68 -22.76
C GLY A 779 -39.11 1.58 -23.80
N PRO A 780 -40.02 2.47 -23.36
CA PRO A 780 -40.76 3.36 -24.25
C PRO A 780 -39.89 4.41 -24.95
N ARG A 781 -38.66 4.68 -24.47
CA ARG A 781 -37.76 5.66 -25.09
C ARG A 781 -36.78 5.00 -26.05
N LEU A 782 -36.40 5.70 -27.11
CA LEU A 782 -35.45 5.19 -28.11
C LEU A 782 -34.08 4.84 -27.51
N ASN A 783 -33.62 5.60 -26.51
CA ASN A 783 -32.34 5.33 -25.84
C ASN A 783 -32.41 4.19 -24.81
N GLU A 784 -33.59 3.62 -24.55
CA GLU A 784 -33.76 2.39 -23.75
C GLU A 784 -33.74 1.13 -24.63
N ALA A 785 -33.85 1.27 -25.95
CA ALA A 785 -33.97 0.18 -26.90
C ALA A 785 -32.69 -0.67 -26.99
N ASN A 786 -32.85 -2.00 -26.91
CA ASN A 786 -31.76 -2.92 -27.28
C ASN A 786 -31.75 -3.15 -28.79
N VAL A 787 -30.57 -3.40 -29.35
CA VAL A 787 -30.39 -3.89 -30.72
C VAL A 787 -29.94 -5.34 -30.62
N ILE A 788 -30.77 -6.26 -31.10
CA ILE A 788 -30.55 -7.70 -31.02
C ILE A 788 -30.45 -8.24 -32.45
N ALA A 789 -29.29 -8.75 -32.85
CA ALA A 789 -29.14 -9.29 -34.20
C ALA A 789 -28.15 -10.46 -34.29
N HIS A 790 -28.25 -11.22 -35.39
CA HIS A 790 -27.34 -12.29 -35.77
C HIS A 790 -27.20 -13.46 -34.79
N ASN A 791 -28.12 -13.60 -33.82
CA ASN A 791 -28.14 -14.76 -32.93
C ASN A 791 -28.56 -16.01 -33.72
N THR A 792 -27.90 -17.14 -33.43
CA THR A 792 -28.04 -18.37 -34.24
C THR A 792 -29.29 -19.20 -33.92
N GLN A 793 -29.91 -18.97 -32.76
CA GLN A 793 -31.16 -19.58 -32.33
C GLN A 793 -32.25 -18.52 -32.14
N ALA A 794 -32.75 -18.27 -30.92
CA ALA A 794 -33.76 -17.25 -30.66
C ALA A 794 -33.12 -15.90 -30.29
N ALA A 795 -33.72 -14.80 -30.74
CA ALA A 795 -33.40 -13.46 -30.20
C ALA A 795 -33.85 -13.33 -28.75
N VAL A 796 -35.08 -13.77 -28.49
CA VAL A 796 -35.67 -13.81 -27.15
C VAL A 796 -36.44 -15.11 -26.99
N TYR A 797 -36.15 -15.86 -25.95
CA TYR A 797 -36.86 -17.08 -25.58
C TYR A 797 -37.54 -16.89 -24.23
N VAL A 798 -38.86 -17.08 -24.19
CA VAL A 798 -39.67 -17.05 -22.98
C VAL A 798 -40.12 -18.47 -22.64
N ALA A 799 -39.65 -18.95 -21.49
CA ALA A 799 -39.94 -20.31 -21.02
C ALA A 799 -41.42 -20.47 -20.64
N PRO A 800 -41.95 -21.71 -20.61
CA PRO A 800 -43.33 -21.95 -20.22
C PRO A 800 -43.57 -21.47 -18.79
N GLY A 801 -44.59 -20.64 -18.60
CA GLY A 801 -44.96 -20.09 -17.29
C GLY A 801 -44.21 -18.81 -16.87
N ALA A 802 -43.28 -18.29 -17.68
CA ALA A 802 -42.58 -17.04 -17.43
C ALA A 802 -43.42 -15.82 -17.90
N THR A 803 -44.31 -15.32 -17.03
CA THR A 803 -45.34 -14.31 -17.34
C THR A 803 -44.92 -12.88 -16.97
N GLY A 804 -45.65 -11.88 -17.47
CA GLY A 804 -45.43 -10.47 -17.08
C GLY A 804 -44.14 -9.82 -17.60
N ASN A 805 -43.36 -10.53 -18.43
CA ASN A 805 -42.16 -10.02 -19.09
C ASN A 805 -42.54 -9.02 -20.18
N ARG A 806 -41.93 -7.82 -20.16
CA ARG A 806 -42.23 -6.70 -21.07
C ARG A 806 -41.12 -6.53 -22.08
N LEU A 807 -41.44 -6.75 -23.36
CA LEU A 807 -40.53 -6.55 -24.48
C LEU A 807 -40.98 -5.30 -25.23
N GLN A 808 -40.31 -4.17 -25.01
CA GLN A 808 -40.75 -2.87 -25.54
C GLN A 808 -39.61 -2.13 -26.22
N GLY A 809 -39.88 -1.56 -27.40
CA GLY A 809 -38.99 -0.60 -28.06
C GLY A 809 -37.69 -1.17 -28.66
N ASN A 810 -37.47 -2.50 -28.62
CA ASN A 810 -36.25 -3.12 -29.14
C ASN A 810 -36.24 -3.23 -30.67
N ALA A 811 -35.04 -3.26 -31.24
CA ALA A 811 -34.78 -3.56 -32.64
C ALA A 811 -34.22 -4.99 -32.75
N ILE A 812 -34.91 -5.88 -33.46
CA ILE A 812 -34.60 -7.33 -33.52
C ILE A 812 -34.47 -7.75 -34.99
N PHE A 813 -33.30 -8.22 -35.42
CA PHE A 813 -32.98 -8.52 -36.83
C PHE A 813 -32.26 -9.85 -37.00
N ASP A 814 -32.50 -10.60 -38.08
CA ASP A 814 -31.66 -11.75 -38.50
C ASP A 814 -31.23 -12.68 -37.34
N ASN A 815 -32.20 -13.19 -36.56
CA ASN A 815 -31.95 -13.91 -35.30
C ASN A 815 -32.58 -15.31 -35.28
N GLY A 816 -32.38 -16.12 -36.33
CA GLY A 816 -32.96 -17.47 -36.41
C GLY A 816 -34.48 -17.48 -36.20
N GLU A 817 -34.94 -17.84 -35.00
CA GLU A 817 -36.36 -17.94 -34.62
C GLU A 817 -37.00 -16.63 -34.12
N GLY A 818 -36.25 -15.52 -34.01
CA GLY A 818 -36.81 -14.24 -33.56
C GLY A 818 -37.27 -14.29 -32.09
N ILE A 819 -38.57 -14.09 -31.82
CA ILE A 819 -39.15 -14.20 -30.47
C ILE A 819 -39.88 -15.55 -30.34
N VAL A 820 -39.42 -16.39 -29.42
CA VAL A 820 -39.98 -17.72 -29.16
C VAL A 820 -40.75 -17.73 -27.83
N LEU A 821 -42.04 -18.05 -27.91
CA LEU A 821 -42.93 -18.19 -26.75
C LEU A 821 -43.32 -19.66 -26.63
N SER A 822 -42.87 -20.35 -25.59
CA SER A 822 -43.16 -21.77 -25.42
C SER A 822 -44.36 -21.99 -24.47
N GLY A 823 -45.55 -22.23 -25.03
CA GLY A 823 -46.77 -22.66 -24.30
C GLY A 823 -47.91 -21.64 -24.17
N ASP A 824 -49.14 -22.15 -24.03
CA ASP A 824 -50.45 -21.46 -24.15
C ASP A 824 -50.81 -20.43 -23.05
N GLY A 825 -49.81 -19.81 -22.40
CA GLY A 825 -50.00 -18.95 -21.23
C GLY A 825 -49.79 -17.44 -21.42
N ASN A 826 -49.49 -16.97 -22.64
CA ASN A 826 -49.23 -15.54 -22.84
C ASN A 826 -50.50 -14.79 -23.26
N GLU A 827 -51.25 -14.30 -22.27
CA GLU A 827 -52.20 -13.21 -22.50
C GLU A 827 -51.46 -12.01 -23.08
N ALA A 828 -51.80 -11.69 -24.34
CA ALA A 828 -51.53 -10.46 -25.06
C ALA A 828 -50.25 -9.71 -24.62
N ILE A 829 -49.09 -10.13 -25.15
CA ILE A 829 -48.03 -9.16 -25.40
C ILE A 829 -48.67 -8.11 -26.31
N PRO A 830 -48.85 -6.84 -25.86
CA PRO A 830 -49.32 -5.79 -26.77
C PRO A 830 -48.40 -5.84 -27.96
N ALA A 831 -48.97 -6.01 -29.17
CA ALA A 831 -48.18 -6.17 -30.39
C ALA A 831 -47.00 -5.20 -30.36
N PRO A 832 -45.75 -5.66 -30.53
CA PRO A 832 -44.63 -4.75 -30.54
C PRO A 832 -44.97 -3.63 -31.51
N LEU A 833 -44.73 -2.38 -31.11
CA LEU A 833 -44.60 -1.28 -32.06
C LEU A 833 -43.34 -1.58 -32.89
N LEU A 834 -43.44 -2.55 -33.79
CA LEU A 834 -42.53 -2.82 -34.88
C LEU A 834 -42.65 -1.61 -35.80
N ARG A 835 -41.89 -0.56 -35.50
CA ARG A 835 -41.62 0.47 -36.49
C ARG A 835 -40.58 -0.13 -37.42
N LEU A 836 -41.06 -0.72 -38.52
CA LEU A 836 -40.24 -1.00 -39.70
C LEU A 836 -39.66 0.34 -40.16
N VAL A 837 -38.42 0.65 -39.78
CA VAL A 837 -37.67 1.75 -40.39
C VAL A 837 -36.98 1.15 -41.61
N THR A 838 -37.59 1.37 -42.78
CA THR A 838 -37.02 1.00 -44.07
C THR A 838 -35.78 1.87 -44.31
N LEU A 839 -34.59 1.28 -44.32
CA LEU A 839 -33.38 1.91 -44.83
C LEU A 839 -32.96 1.22 -46.13
N GLY A 840 -33.56 1.64 -47.24
CA GLY A 840 -33.15 1.22 -48.57
C GLY A 840 -33.66 -0.15 -49.01
N ALA A 841 -33.69 -0.36 -50.32
CA ALA A 841 -34.45 -1.40 -50.99
C ALA A 841 -34.03 -2.83 -50.61
N GLY A 842 -34.95 -3.60 -50.02
CA GLY A 842 -35.10 -5.01 -50.38
C GLY A 842 -34.88 -6.10 -49.33
N GLN A 843 -34.84 -5.84 -48.02
CA GLN A 843 -34.91 -6.92 -47.01
C GLN A 843 -35.83 -6.54 -45.85
N HIS A 844 -36.70 -7.49 -45.47
CA HIS A 844 -37.81 -7.33 -44.52
C HIS A 844 -37.38 -7.52 -43.07
#